data_AF-A0A8X7VC89-F1
#
_entry.id   AF-A0A8X7VC89-F1
#
_cell.length_a   1.000
_cell.length_b   1.000
_cell.length_c   1.000
_cell.angle_alpha   90.00
_cell.angle_beta   90.00
_cell.angle_gamma   90.00
#
_symmetry.space_group_name_H-M   'P 1'
#
loop_
_entity.id
_entity.type
_entity.pdbx_description
1 polymer ?
#
loop_
_entity_poly.entity_id
_entity_poly.type
_entity_poly.pdbx_seq_one_letter_code
_entity_poly.pdbx_strand_id
1 'polypeptide(L)'
;MAKAELAKSLIESVKEIASISDHRPPMKKHFAHLSRRLKLLLPMLEEIRDCRNSLPEEQMVEALLSLKESLIHAKDLLIYISQVSKIYLVLERDKVIVRFQKVTALLEQALSEIPYRSLEISDELQEQVELVLVQLRREIGKGGGEKYDDELYKDLLSLYGGVTDSEVLRRVAGKLQLMTVTDLTEESLALLDMVSSCGGDDPGENFEKMMMLLKKIKDFVQTYNPNLDDVPLRSKPSLSKSQQDEDPKNVPDDFRCPISLKLMSDPVIVSSGQTYDRDCIKKWLEEGNSTCPKTQETLTSDTVTPNYALRSLIAQWCESNGIEPPKRPKNPQPSSKASSSSSSSSFSSPPSDEQLKIEELLRKLTSQRPEEQRSAAGEIRLLAKQNNHNRVSIAASGAIPLLVNLLTTSDDPRTQEHAVTSILNLSIFQENKGRIVSTFGAVPGIVYVLKKGSMEARENAAATLFSLSVIDENKVTIGAAGAIPPLVNLLSEGSQRGKKDAGTALFNLCIFQGNKGKAVRAGLVPVLMRLLTEPEGRMVDEALAILAILSSHPDGKVVVGAADAVPIMVEFIRSGSPRNKENAAAVLVQLCSWDPQYLIEADKLGIMGCLIEMAENGTDRGKRKAAQLLNRFSRFNEQQRQSGLGVEDQDSLI
;
A
#
# COMPACT_ATOMS: atom_id res chain seq x y z
N MET A 1 27.55 -0.87 15.66
CA MET A 1 26.63 -0.77 14.51
C MET A 1 26.41 0.70 14.22
N ALA A 2 26.52 1.13 12.97
CA ALA A 2 26.29 2.53 12.63
C ALA A 2 24.80 2.88 12.87
N LYS A 3 24.51 4.03 13.51
CA LYS A 3 23.15 4.56 13.72
C LYS A 3 22.25 4.42 12.49
N ALA A 4 22.81 4.65 11.30
CA ALA A 4 22.12 4.52 10.02
C ALA A 4 21.72 3.07 9.67
N GLU A 5 22.52 2.07 10.04
CA GLU A 5 22.19 0.65 9.83
C GLU A 5 21.05 0.20 10.75
N LEU A 6 21.07 0.65 12.01
CA LEU A 6 20.00 0.35 12.96
C LEU A 6 18.68 1.02 12.54
N ALA A 7 18.72 2.29 12.15
CA ALA A 7 17.56 3.00 11.63
C ALA A 7 17.02 2.36 10.34
N LYS A 8 17.89 1.92 9.43
CA LYS A 8 17.48 1.19 8.22
C LYS A 8 16.79 -0.14 8.57
N SER A 9 17.34 -0.89 9.52
CA SER A 9 16.74 -2.14 9.99
C SER A 9 15.37 -1.91 10.63
N LEU A 10 15.20 -0.84 11.42
CA LEU A 10 13.90 -0.47 12.00
C LEU A 10 12.87 -0.10 10.92
N ILE A 11 13.27 0.66 9.90
CA ILE A 11 12.41 1.01 8.76
C ILE A 11 11.95 -0.25 8.02
N GLU A 12 12.86 -1.20 7.78
CA GLU A 12 12.53 -2.48 7.15
C GLU A 12 11.52 -3.27 7.99
N SER A 13 11.73 -3.39 9.31
CA SER A 13 10.78 -4.06 10.21
C SER A 13 9.39 -3.42 10.20
N VAL A 14 9.30 -2.08 10.21
CA VAL A 14 8.00 -1.40 10.13
C VAL A 14 7.33 -1.61 8.75
N LYS A 15 8.10 -1.62 7.66
CA LYS A 15 7.57 -1.91 6.31
C LYS A 15 7.07 -3.34 6.18
N GLU A 16 7.75 -4.30 6.78
CA GLU A 16 7.30 -5.70 6.83
C GLU A 16 6.00 -5.83 7.61
N ILE A 17 5.91 -5.23 8.80
CA ILE A 17 4.67 -5.16 9.59
C ILE A 17 3.55 -4.50 8.78
N ALA A 18 3.89 -3.48 8.00
CA ALA A 18 2.94 -2.76 7.17
C ALA A 18 2.40 -3.57 5.98
N SER A 19 3.16 -4.57 5.52
CA SER A 19 2.80 -5.47 4.42
C SER A 19 1.84 -6.58 4.85
N ILE A 20 1.71 -6.83 6.16
CA ILE A 20 0.75 -7.79 6.72
C ILE A 20 -0.64 -7.16 6.62
N SER A 21 -1.41 -7.51 5.58
CA SER A 21 -2.78 -7.01 5.34
C SER A 21 -3.88 -8.00 5.76
N ASP A 22 -3.54 -9.27 5.93
CA ASP A 22 -4.49 -10.38 6.13
C ASP A 22 -4.86 -10.54 7.60
N HIS A 23 -5.52 -9.53 8.15
CA HIS A 23 -6.04 -9.55 9.51
C HIS A 23 -7.37 -10.32 9.57
N ARG A 24 -7.37 -11.48 10.25
CA ARG A 24 -8.54 -12.36 10.40
C ARG A 24 -9.62 -11.76 11.34
N PRO A 25 -10.93 -11.88 11.02
CA PRO A 25 -12.01 -11.62 11.97
C PRO A 25 -11.91 -12.57 13.18
N PRO A 26 -12.26 -12.16 14.41
CA PRO A 26 -13.04 -10.97 14.79
C PRO A 26 -12.21 -9.78 15.33
N MET A 27 -10.94 -9.99 15.67
CA MET A 27 -10.06 -8.97 16.24
C MET A 27 -9.33 -8.12 15.17
N LYS A 28 -9.77 -8.23 13.91
CA LYS A 28 -9.23 -7.52 12.74
C LYS A 28 -8.98 -6.03 13.00
N LYS A 29 -9.88 -5.35 13.70
CA LYS A 29 -9.78 -3.91 13.98
C LYS A 29 -8.57 -3.56 14.86
N HIS A 30 -8.36 -4.28 15.96
CA HIS A 30 -7.27 -4.04 16.90
C HIS A 30 -5.89 -4.23 16.24
N PHE A 31 -5.74 -5.29 15.44
CA PHE A 31 -4.48 -5.59 14.75
C PHE A 31 -4.22 -4.66 13.56
N ALA A 32 -5.26 -4.30 12.80
CA ALA A 32 -5.15 -3.28 11.76
C ALA A 32 -4.79 -1.91 12.35
N HIS A 33 -5.33 -1.56 13.52
CA HIS A 33 -4.97 -0.34 14.23
C HIS A 33 -3.52 -0.38 14.71
N LEU A 34 -3.03 -1.49 15.25
CA LEU A 34 -1.62 -1.63 15.64
C LEU A 34 -0.69 -1.46 14.43
N SER A 35 -0.94 -2.17 13.32
CA SER A 35 -0.16 -2.03 12.09
C SER A 35 -0.17 -0.59 11.58
N ARG A 36 -1.34 0.07 11.57
CA ARG A 36 -1.47 1.48 11.17
C ARG A 36 -0.71 2.44 12.10
N ARG A 37 -0.74 2.22 13.42
CA ARG A 37 0.01 3.04 14.39
C ARG A 37 1.51 2.89 14.20
N LEU A 38 2.01 1.68 13.98
CA LEU A 38 3.43 1.44 13.73
C LEU A 38 3.91 2.07 12.42
N LYS A 39 3.07 2.11 11.36
CA LYS A 39 3.38 2.86 10.12
C LYS A 39 3.63 4.34 10.35
N LEU A 40 3.01 4.95 11.38
CA LEU A 40 3.20 6.37 11.70
C LEU A 40 4.61 6.67 12.22
N LEU A 41 5.40 5.67 12.59
CA LEU A 41 6.78 5.83 13.03
C LEU A 41 7.78 5.92 11.86
N LEU A 42 7.37 5.58 10.64
CA LEU A 42 8.25 5.59 9.46
C LEU A 42 8.91 6.96 9.20
N PRO A 43 8.19 8.10 9.23
CA PRO A 43 8.81 9.40 8.99
C PRO A 43 9.90 9.73 10.01
N MET A 44 9.68 9.42 11.29
CA MET A 44 10.67 9.60 12.36
C MET A 44 11.91 8.75 12.14
N LEU A 45 11.75 7.46 11.80
CA LEU A 45 12.89 6.58 11.58
C LEU A 45 13.71 6.97 10.33
N GLU A 46 13.05 7.48 9.29
CA GLU A 46 13.71 8.03 8.10
C GLU A 46 14.53 9.30 8.42
N GLU A 47 14.03 10.17 9.29
CA GLU A 47 14.74 11.38 9.75
C GLU A 47 15.95 10.99 10.63
N ILE A 48 15.78 10.05 11.56
CA ILE A 48 16.87 9.51 12.40
C ILE A 48 18.00 8.91 11.54
N ARG A 49 17.67 8.25 10.42
CA ARG A 49 18.65 7.70 9.48
C ARG A 49 19.47 8.79 8.78
N ASP A 50 18.83 9.90 8.45
CA ASP A 50 19.40 10.94 7.59
C ASP A 50 20.19 12.02 8.38
N CYS A 51 20.06 12.07 9.71
CA CYS A 51 20.86 12.93 10.61
C CYS A 51 22.38 12.60 10.58
N ARG A 52 23.23 13.61 10.32
CA ARG A 52 24.70 13.48 10.16
C ARG A 52 25.55 13.64 11.43
N ASN A 53 24.97 13.99 12.58
CA ASN A 53 25.74 14.30 13.79
C ASN A 53 26.28 13.06 14.52
N SER A 54 27.47 13.23 15.10
CA SER A 54 28.38 12.19 15.63
C SER A 54 27.92 11.58 16.95
N LEU A 55 28.02 10.24 17.00
CA LEU A 55 27.89 9.31 18.13
C LEU A 55 26.61 9.44 18.98
N PRO A 56 25.70 8.46 18.89
CA PRO A 56 24.64 8.29 19.88
C PRO A 56 25.21 8.25 21.30
N GLU A 57 24.55 8.88 22.26
CA GLU A 57 24.65 8.46 23.66
C GLU A 57 24.33 6.94 23.73
N GLU A 58 25.08 6.17 24.52
CA GLU A 58 24.88 4.70 24.63
C GLU A 58 23.41 4.34 24.90
N GLN A 59 22.75 5.18 25.71
CA GLN A 59 21.33 5.11 26.03
C GLN A 59 20.40 5.19 24.81
N MET A 60 20.77 5.95 23.77
CA MET A 60 19.98 6.06 22.54
C MET A 60 20.08 4.80 21.67
N VAL A 61 21.27 4.17 21.61
CA VAL A 61 21.44 2.91 20.88
C VAL A 61 20.64 1.81 21.57
N GLU A 62 20.69 1.77 22.90
CA GLU A 62 19.94 0.82 23.71
C GLU A 62 18.42 0.97 23.51
N ALA A 63 17.90 2.20 23.56
CA ALA A 63 16.48 2.46 23.30
C ALA A 63 16.04 2.05 21.88
N LEU A 64 16.85 2.31 20.85
CA LEU A 64 16.55 1.89 19.47
C LEU A 64 16.64 0.37 19.27
N LEU A 65 17.52 -0.32 20.01
CA LEU A 65 17.58 -1.78 20.02
C LEU A 65 16.36 -2.38 20.73
N SER A 66 15.96 -1.82 21.87
CA SER A 66 14.73 -2.16 22.58
C SER A 66 13.49 -1.99 21.68
N LEU A 67 13.43 -0.91 20.89
CA LEU A 67 12.38 -0.70 19.90
C LEU A 67 12.41 -1.77 18.80
N LYS A 68 13.60 -2.14 18.32
CA LYS A 68 13.75 -3.19 17.31
C LYS A 68 13.22 -4.54 17.80
N GLU A 69 13.57 -4.94 19.01
CA GLU A 69 13.07 -6.17 19.63
C GLU A 69 11.54 -6.15 19.78
N SER A 70 11.00 -5.02 20.25
CA SER A 70 9.55 -4.81 20.38
C SER A 70 8.82 -4.88 19.02
N LEU A 71 9.42 -4.37 17.94
CA LEU A 71 8.88 -4.50 16.59
C LEU A 71 8.92 -5.93 16.07
N ILE A 72 9.96 -6.71 16.38
CA ILE A 72 10.01 -8.14 16.05
C ILE A 72 8.86 -8.88 16.74
N HIS A 73 8.64 -8.65 18.03
CA HIS A 73 7.50 -9.23 18.75
C HIS A 73 6.15 -8.81 18.16
N ALA A 74 6.01 -7.57 17.69
CA ALA A 74 4.81 -7.10 17.01
C ALA A 74 4.59 -7.78 15.67
N LYS A 75 5.66 -7.97 14.89
CA LYS A 75 5.62 -8.71 13.62
C LYS A 75 5.21 -10.17 13.85
N ASP A 76 5.86 -10.86 14.78
CA ASP A 76 5.59 -12.26 15.08
C ASP A 76 4.14 -12.46 15.56
N LEU A 77 3.63 -11.53 16.37
CA LEU A 77 2.23 -11.53 16.79
C LEU A 77 1.29 -11.40 15.60
N LEU A 78 1.54 -10.44 14.70
CA LEU A 78 0.68 -10.20 13.54
C LEU A 78 0.69 -11.36 12.55
N ILE A 79 1.85 -12.00 12.32
CA ILE A 79 1.98 -13.21 11.48
C ILE A 79 1.25 -14.40 12.14
N TYR A 80 1.45 -14.60 13.44
CA TYR A 80 0.78 -15.65 14.19
C TYR A 80 -0.74 -15.53 14.06
N ILE A 81 -1.28 -14.32 14.22
CA ILE A 81 -2.73 -14.09 14.12
C ILE A 81 -3.25 -14.22 12.68
N SER A 82 -2.44 -13.92 11.66
CA SER A 82 -2.88 -14.11 10.27
C SER A 82 -2.97 -15.58 9.87
N GLN A 83 -2.43 -16.49 10.67
CA GLN A 83 -2.38 -17.93 10.39
C GLN A 83 -3.27 -18.75 11.34
N VAL A 84 -3.50 -18.27 12.57
CA VAL A 84 -4.27 -18.96 13.61
C VAL A 84 -5.76 -19.12 13.24
N SER A 85 -6.41 -20.16 13.79
CA SER A 85 -7.84 -20.42 13.61
C SER A 85 -8.70 -19.25 14.11
N LYS A 86 -9.74 -18.90 13.34
CA LYS A 86 -10.73 -17.88 13.70
C LYS A 86 -11.57 -18.31 14.92
N ILE A 87 -11.89 -19.61 15.03
CA ILE A 87 -12.58 -20.20 16.20
C ILE A 87 -11.68 -20.15 17.44
N TYR A 88 -10.36 -20.28 17.29
CA TYR A 88 -9.43 -20.12 18.41
C TYR A 88 -9.35 -18.68 18.91
N LEU A 89 -9.29 -17.68 18.02
CA LEU A 89 -9.38 -16.25 18.38
C LEU A 89 -10.67 -15.94 19.15
N VAL A 90 -11.72 -16.69 18.82
CA VAL A 90 -12.95 -17.00 19.57
C VAL A 90 -12.80 -17.27 21.07
N LEU A 91 -12.47 -18.54 21.30
CA LEU A 91 -12.56 -19.22 22.59
C LEU A 91 -11.42 -18.83 23.52
N GLU A 92 -10.24 -18.55 22.97
CA GLU A 92 -9.03 -18.21 23.74
C GLU A 92 -8.72 -16.71 23.65
N ARG A 93 -9.77 -15.89 23.54
CA ARG A 93 -9.67 -14.43 23.43
C ARG A 93 -8.81 -13.83 24.54
N ASP A 94 -8.95 -14.30 25.78
CA ASP A 94 -8.22 -13.76 26.92
C ASP A 94 -6.70 -13.98 26.78
N LYS A 95 -6.28 -15.17 26.32
CA LYS A 95 -4.85 -15.46 26.06
C LYS A 95 -4.30 -14.59 24.93
N VAL A 96 -5.07 -14.41 23.85
CA VAL A 96 -4.67 -13.57 22.71
C VAL A 96 -4.57 -12.10 23.13
N ILE A 97 -5.49 -11.61 23.96
CA ILE A 97 -5.51 -10.25 24.49
C ILE A 97 -4.31 -10.00 25.40
N VAL A 98 -4.01 -10.92 26.32
CA VAL A 98 -2.82 -10.81 27.19
C VAL A 98 -1.55 -10.73 26.35
N ARG A 99 -1.44 -11.55 25.29
CA ARG A 99 -0.30 -11.50 24.37
C ARG A 99 -0.23 -10.18 23.61
N PHE A 100 -1.35 -9.65 23.13
CA PHE A 100 -1.43 -8.36 22.46
C PHE A 100 -1.08 -7.19 23.38
N GLN A 101 -1.59 -7.20 24.61
CA GLN A 101 -1.29 -6.19 25.63
C GLN A 101 0.20 -6.21 26.00
N LYS A 102 0.79 -7.40 26.15
CA LYS A 102 2.23 -7.56 26.40
C LYS A 102 3.06 -6.89 25.30
N VAL A 103 2.76 -7.17 24.04
CA VAL A 103 3.47 -6.55 22.89
C VAL A 103 3.23 -5.05 22.83
N THR A 104 2.00 -4.58 23.08
CA THR A 104 1.66 -3.16 23.10
C THR A 104 2.41 -2.42 24.22
N ALA A 105 2.57 -3.05 25.38
CA ALA A 105 3.33 -2.51 26.51
C ALA A 105 4.84 -2.44 26.21
N LEU A 106 5.41 -3.47 25.58
CA LEU A 106 6.81 -3.44 25.15
C LEU A 106 7.08 -2.31 24.15
N LEU A 107 6.17 -2.12 23.17
CA LEU A 107 6.26 -1.02 22.21
C LEU A 107 6.15 0.36 22.87
N GLU A 108 5.25 0.52 23.84
CA GLU A 108 5.09 1.77 24.56
C GLU A 108 6.33 2.09 25.42
N GLN A 109 6.84 1.10 26.14
CA GLN A 109 8.06 1.23 26.95
C GLN A 109 9.25 1.62 26.07
N ALA A 110 9.50 0.85 24.99
CA ALA A 110 10.63 1.11 24.10
C ALA A 110 10.55 2.49 23.42
N LEU A 111 9.35 2.95 23.06
CA LEU A 111 9.16 4.31 22.54
C LEU A 111 9.33 5.37 23.63
N SER A 112 8.97 5.10 24.89
CA SER A 112 9.10 6.06 25.98
C SER A 112 10.55 6.30 26.42
N GLU A 113 11.42 5.30 26.23
CA GLU A 113 12.85 5.34 26.58
C GLU A 113 13.69 6.17 25.59
N ILE A 114 13.14 6.54 24.42
CA ILE A 114 13.86 7.33 23.42
C ILE A 114 13.95 8.80 23.86
N PRO A 115 15.15 9.38 23.98
CA PRO A 115 15.31 10.77 24.38
C PRO A 115 14.99 11.74 23.23
N TYR A 116 13.71 11.97 22.93
CA TYR A 116 13.26 12.78 21.78
C TYR A 116 13.80 14.22 21.77
N ARG A 117 14.08 14.81 22.93
CA ARG A 117 14.64 16.17 23.02
C ARG A 117 16.09 16.28 22.55
N SER A 118 16.81 15.16 22.50
CA SER A 118 18.17 15.06 21.94
C SER A 118 18.18 14.73 20.45
N LEU A 119 17.02 14.35 19.90
CA LEU A 119 16.86 14.08 18.48
C LEU A 119 16.55 15.40 17.76
N GLU A 120 17.32 15.72 16.71
CA GLU A 120 17.03 16.81 15.77
C GLU A 120 15.81 16.47 14.87
N ILE A 121 14.78 15.83 15.42
CA ILE A 121 13.53 15.54 14.73
C ILE A 121 12.60 16.75 14.82
N SER A 122 11.80 16.99 13.78
CA SER A 122 10.79 18.05 13.77
C SER A 122 9.79 17.92 14.95
N ASP A 123 9.40 19.05 15.55
CA ASP A 123 8.35 19.13 16.59
C ASP A 123 7.06 18.39 16.18
N GLU A 124 6.69 18.44 14.89
CA GLU A 124 5.51 17.75 14.37
C GLU A 124 5.66 16.22 14.41
N LEU A 125 6.87 15.68 14.22
CA LEU A 125 7.14 14.26 14.38
C LEU A 125 7.18 13.86 15.84
N GLN A 126 7.67 14.73 16.71
CA GLN A 126 7.62 14.51 18.15
C GLN A 126 6.16 14.44 18.64
N GLU A 127 5.30 15.37 18.19
CA GLU A 127 3.86 15.33 18.43
C GLU A 127 3.22 14.05 17.86
N GLN A 128 3.62 13.62 16.65
CA GLN A 128 3.11 12.40 16.03
C GLN A 128 3.48 11.15 16.84
N VAL A 129 4.70 11.05 17.35
CA VAL A 129 5.15 9.94 18.19
C VAL A 129 4.47 9.98 19.55
N GLU A 130 4.28 11.18 20.12
CA GLU A 130 3.51 11.37 21.34
C GLU A 130 2.05 10.92 21.17
N LEU A 131 1.42 11.22 20.03
CA LEU A 131 0.09 10.70 19.69
C LEU A 131 0.08 9.18 19.61
N VAL A 132 1.12 8.54 19.05
CA VAL A 132 1.24 7.07 19.04
C VAL A 132 1.37 6.53 20.46
N LEU A 133 2.22 7.12 21.30
CA LEU A 133 2.39 6.75 22.71
C LEU A 133 1.08 6.88 23.50
N VAL A 134 0.35 7.99 23.36
CA VAL A 134 -0.96 8.19 24.00
C VAL A 134 -1.96 7.13 23.54
N GLN A 135 -1.95 6.77 22.25
CA GLN A 135 -2.83 5.72 21.73
C GLN A 135 -2.45 4.32 22.24
N LEU A 136 -1.16 4.00 22.37
CA LEU A 136 -0.69 2.74 22.95
C LEU A 136 -1.06 2.65 24.43
N ARG A 137 -0.81 3.71 25.22
CA ARG A 137 -1.22 3.81 26.64
C ARG A 137 -2.72 3.66 26.81
N ARG A 138 -3.51 4.29 25.95
CA ARG A 138 -4.97 4.15 25.96
C ARG A 138 -5.38 2.70 25.67
N GLU A 139 -4.70 2.00 24.77
CA GLU A 139 -4.99 0.60 24.47
C GLU A 139 -4.63 -0.34 25.63
N ILE A 140 -3.52 -0.06 26.34
CA ILE A 140 -3.12 -0.77 27.55
C ILE A 140 -4.16 -0.53 28.67
N GLY A 141 -4.52 0.74 28.90
CA GLY A 141 -5.47 1.17 29.93
C GLY A 141 -6.92 0.74 29.69
N LYS A 142 -7.29 0.33 28.48
CA LYS A 142 -8.61 -0.24 28.17
C LYS A 142 -8.86 -1.60 28.82
N GLY A 143 -7.84 -2.27 29.38
CA GLY A 143 -8.01 -3.42 30.28
C GLY A 143 -8.94 -4.52 29.76
N GLY A 144 -8.90 -4.84 28.46
CA GLY A 144 -9.78 -5.85 27.85
C GLY A 144 -11.29 -5.50 27.83
N GLY A 145 -11.67 -4.28 28.23
CA GLY A 145 -13.06 -3.85 28.42
C GLY A 145 -13.74 -3.21 27.22
N GLU A 146 -13.06 -3.08 26.07
CA GLU A 146 -13.82 -2.97 24.81
C GLU A 146 -14.52 -4.32 24.63
N LYS A 147 -15.85 -4.29 24.59
CA LYS A 147 -16.67 -5.45 24.26
C LYS A 147 -16.16 -6.01 22.93
N TYR A 148 -15.28 -7.01 23.01
CA TYR A 148 -15.16 -8.04 22.00
C TYR A 148 -16.57 -8.52 21.68
N ASP A 149 -16.78 -9.11 20.51
CA ASP A 149 -18.10 -9.55 20.12
C ASP A 149 -18.61 -10.64 21.11
N ASP A 150 -19.14 -10.18 22.26
CA ASP A 150 -19.58 -10.98 23.40
C ASP A 150 -20.79 -11.79 22.99
N GLU A 151 -21.53 -11.27 22.02
CA GLU A 151 -22.58 -11.99 21.30
C GLU A 151 -21.97 -13.16 20.51
N LEU A 152 -20.91 -12.95 19.70
CA LEU A 152 -20.23 -14.05 18.99
C LEU A 152 -19.61 -15.09 19.94
N TYR A 153 -19.02 -14.65 21.06
CA TYR A 153 -18.48 -15.56 22.08
C TYR A 153 -19.59 -16.37 22.77
N LYS A 154 -20.69 -15.73 23.15
CA LYS A 154 -21.87 -16.40 23.73
C LYS A 154 -22.56 -17.32 22.74
N ASP A 155 -22.62 -16.94 21.46
CA ASP A 155 -23.17 -17.75 20.38
C ASP A 155 -22.32 -19.01 20.12
N LEU A 156 -21.00 -18.89 20.15
CA LEU A 156 -20.11 -20.06 20.05
C LEU A 156 -20.23 -20.99 21.26
N LEU A 157 -20.37 -20.43 22.47
CA LEU A 157 -20.62 -21.21 23.69
C LEU A 157 -21.99 -21.89 23.71
N SER A 158 -23.05 -21.23 23.22
CA SER A 158 -24.39 -21.82 23.16
C SER A 158 -24.46 -22.97 22.15
N LEU A 159 -23.72 -22.86 21.04
CA LEU A 159 -23.56 -23.95 20.07
C LEU A 159 -22.80 -25.16 20.63
N TYR A 160 -22.02 -25.00 21.69
CA TYR A 160 -21.36 -26.11 22.39
C TYR A 160 -22.32 -26.84 23.35
N GLY A 161 -23.12 -26.10 24.12
CA GLY A 161 -23.94 -26.64 25.21
C GLY A 161 -25.43 -26.90 24.92
N GLY A 162 -25.95 -26.55 23.74
CA GLY A 162 -27.41 -26.54 23.48
C GLY A 162 -27.86 -27.05 22.11
N VAL A 163 -29.19 -26.97 21.89
CA VAL A 163 -29.87 -27.32 20.63
C VAL A 163 -29.36 -26.44 19.50
N THR A 164 -29.03 -27.05 18.37
CA THR A 164 -28.47 -26.40 17.19
C THR A 164 -29.48 -25.43 16.56
N ASP A 165 -29.35 -24.13 16.84
CA ASP A 165 -30.14 -23.08 16.20
C ASP A 165 -29.50 -22.68 14.86
N SER A 166 -30.24 -22.90 13.78
CA SER A 166 -29.88 -22.55 12.39
C SER A 166 -29.62 -21.05 12.21
N GLU A 167 -30.27 -20.19 13.00
CA GLU A 167 -30.07 -18.73 12.94
C GLU A 167 -28.74 -18.32 13.60
N VAL A 168 -28.39 -18.94 14.71
CA VAL A 168 -27.13 -18.72 15.43
C VAL A 168 -25.94 -19.19 14.58
N LEU A 169 -26.04 -20.36 13.94
CA LEU A 169 -25.02 -20.86 13.03
C LEU A 169 -24.80 -19.94 11.83
N ARG A 170 -25.87 -19.40 11.23
CA ARG A 170 -25.78 -18.42 10.15
C ARG A 170 -25.03 -17.15 10.58
N ARG A 171 -25.33 -16.66 11.79
CA ARG A 171 -24.68 -15.47 12.37
C ARG A 171 -23.21 -15.72 12.67
N VAL A 172 -22.87 -16.87 13.25
CA VAL A 172 -21.49 -17.27 13.56
C VAL A 172 -20.67 -17.49 12.29
N ALA A 173 -21.18 -18.25 11.33
CA ALA A 173 -20.53 -18.49 10.04
C ALA A 173 -20.32 -17.20 9.25
N GLY A 174 -21.31 -16.30 9.23
CA GLY A 174 -21.20 -14.98 8.61
C GLY A 174 -20.17 -14.08 9.29
N LYS A 175 -20.17 -13.99 10.63
CA LYS A 175 -19.22 -13.17 11.40
C LYS A 175 -17.78 -13.69 11.32
N LEU A 176 -17.59 -15.02 11.28
CA LEU A 176 -16.28 -15.66 11.09
C LEU A 176 -15.86 -15.74 9.62
N GLN A 177 -16.73 -15.38 8.68
CA GLN A 177 -16.49 -15.51 7.23
C GLN A 177 -16.10 -16.96 6.87
N LEU A 178 -16.91 -17.92 7.31
CA LEU A 178 -16.78 -19.35 7.04
C LEU A 178 -17.97 -19.79 6.18
N MET A 179 -18.11 -19.21 4.99
CA MET A 179 -19.28 -19.40 4.13
C MET A 179 -18.97 -20.22 2.87
N THR A 180 -17.69 -20.47 2.60
CA THR A 180 -17.22 -21.23 1.44
C THR A 180 -16.38 -22.45 1.86
N VAL A 181 -16.20 -23.40 0.94
CA VAL A 181 -15.37 -24.60 1.16
C VAL A 181 -13.90 -24.24 1.38
N THR A 182 -13.41 -23.22 0.67
CA THR A 182 -12.05 -22.71 0.86
C THR A 182 -11.89 -22.14 2.27
N ASP A 183 -12.87 -21.39 2.78
CA ASP A 183 -12.79 -20.85 4.14
C ASP A 183 -12.79 -21.96 5.21
N LEU A 184 -13.61 -23.01 5.01
CA LEU A 184 -13.70 -24.14 5.94
C LEU A 184 -12.46 -25.03 5.91
N THR A 185 -11.85 -25.22 4.73
CA THR A 185 -10.61 -25.99 4.60
C THR A 185 -9.41 -25.23 5.16
N GLU A 186 -9.31 -23.92 4.92
CA GLU A 186 -8.30 -23.06 5.55
C GLU A 186 -8.42 -23.04 7.08
N GLU A 187 -9.65 -22.99 7.60
CA GLU A 187 -9.90 -23.03 9.05
C GLU A 187 -9.54 -24.39 9.66
N SER A 188 -9.85 -25.49 8.97
CA SER A 188 -9.46 -26.85 9.37
C SER A 188 -7.94 -27.03 9.39
N LEU A 189 -7.24 -26.53 8.36
CA LEU A 189 -5.78 -26.56 8.30
C LEU A 189 -5.14 -25.72 9.41
N ALA A 190 -5.69 -24.52 9.70
CA ALA A 190 -5.22 -23.68 10.78
C ALA A 190 -5.39 -24.35 12.17
N LEU A 191 -6.49 -25.09 12.38
CA LEU A 191 -6.69 -25.89 13.60
C LEU A 191 -5.66 -27.02 13.72
N LEU A 192 -5.36 -27.74 12.63
CA LEU A 192 -4.38 -28.83 12.60
C LEU A 192 -2.92 -28.34 12.80
N ASP A 193 -2.58 -27.19 12.23
CA ASP A 193 -1.25 -26.59 12.36
C ASP A 193 -0.96 -26.14 13.81
N MET A 194 -1.98 -25.63 14.51
CA MET A 194 -1.87 -25.30 15.94
C MET A 194 -1.57 -26.52 16.80
N VAL A 195 -2.14 -27.69 16.50
CA VAL A 195 -1.85 -28.94 17.22
C VAL A 195 -0.44 -29.41 16.96
N SER A 196 0.05 -29.25 15.74
CA SER A 196 1.41 -29.65 15.33
C SER A 196 2.50 -28.80 15.99
N SER A 197 2.16 -27.56 16.37
CA SER A 197 3.05 -26.60 17.03
C SER A 197 3.06 -26.70 18.57
N CYS A 198 2.08 -27.37 19.17
CA CYS A 198 2.06 -27.69 20.60
C CYS A 198 2.95 -28.92 20.84
N GLY A 199 4.21 -28.71 21.22
CA GLY A 199 5.23 -29.74 21.41
C GLY A 199 4.95 -30.75 22.53
N GLY A 200 3.92 -31.59 22.39
CA GLY A 200 3.66 -32.76 23.24
C GLY A 200 2.73 -32.55 24.43
N ASP A 201 2.16 -31.36 24.62
CA ASP A 201 1.06 -31.15 25.58
C ASP A 201 -0.27 -31.54 24.93
N ASP A 202 -1.08 -32.34 25.64
CA ASP A 202 -2.41 -32.80 25.21
C ASP A 202 -3.23 -31.59 24.70
N PRO A 203 -3.76 -31.59 23.45
CA PRO A 203 -4.49 -30.46 22.85
C PRO A 203 -5.71 -30.00 23.66
N GLY A 204 -6.10 -30.75 24.70
CA GLY A 204 -7.07 -30.38 25.70
C GLY A 204 -8.51 -30.36 25.18
N GLU A 205 -9.47 -30.29 26.10
CA GLU A 205 -10.90 -30.20 25.79
C GLU A 205 -11.24 -29.06 24.80
N ASN A 206 -10.39 -28.02 24.72
CA ASN A 206 -10.60 -26.86 23.85
C ASN A 206 -10.37 -27.18 22.37
N PHE A 207 -9.46 -28.09 22.01
CA PHE A 207 -9.29 -28.51 20.62
C PHE A 207 -10.49 -29.31 20.11
N GLU A 208 -10.99 -30.24 20.93
CA GLU A 208 -12.17 -31.03 20.61
C GLU A 208 -13.42 -30.15 20.50
N LYS A 209 -13.57 -29.15 21.39
CA LYS A 209 -14.57 -28.08 21.30
C LYS A 209 -14.51 -27.35 19.95
N MET A 210 -13.32 -26.92 19.51
CA MET A 210 -13.14 -26.20 18.24
C MET A 210 -13.48 -27.06 17.03
N MET A 211 -13.04 -28.32 16.99
CA MET A 211 -13.34 -29.25 15.90
C MET A 211 -14.83 -29.57 15.82
N MET A 212 -15.51 -29.73 16.95
CA MET A 212 -16.95 -29.94 17.01
C MET A 212 -17.73 -28.72 16.49
N LEU A 213 -17.30 -27.50 16.84
CA LEU A 213 -17.91 -26.26 16.34
C LEU A 213 -17.68 -26.10 14.84
N LEU A 214 -16.46 -26.36 14.33
CA LEU A 214 -16.18 -26.33 12.90
C LEU A 214 -17.02 -27.35 12.14
N LYS A 215 -17.21 -28.56 12.70
CA LYS A 215 -18.10 -29.58 12.11
C LYS A 215 -19.55 -29.09 12.01
N LYS A 216 -20.10 -28.51 13.09
CA LYS A 216 -21.47 -27.95 13.06
C LYS A 216 -21.64 -26.81 12.04
N ILE A 217 -20.62 -25.96 11.90
CA ILE A 217 -20.62 -24.88 10.89
C ILE A 217 -20.53 -25.48 9.48
N LYS A 218 -19.67 -26.49 9.28
CA LYS A 218 -19.54 -27.22 8.02
C LYS A 218 -20.87 -27.86 7.61
N ASP A 219 -21.50 -28.62 8.50
CA ASP A 219 -22.78 -29.31 8.26
C ASP A 219 -23.90 -28.30 7.89
N PHE A 220 -23.91 -27.12 8.52
CA PHE A 220 -24.84 -26.03 8.20
C PHE A 220 -24.59 -25.41 6.81
N VAL A 221 -23.34 -25.06 6.51
CA VAL A 221 -22.97 -24.50 5.20
C VAL A 221 -23.26 -25.49 4.07
N GLN A 222 -23.10 -26.79 4.32
CA GLN A 222 -23.48 -27.89 3.43
C GLN A 222 -24.99 -27.98 3.20
N THR A 223 -25.80 -27.77 4.24
CA THR A 223 -27.26 -27.85 4.13
C THR A 223 -27.86 -26.73 3.25
N TYR A 224 -27.25 -25.54 3.24
CA TYR A 224 -27.68 -24.39 2.42
C TYR A 224 -27.02 -24.35 1.02
N ASN A 225 -26.06 -25.23 0.74
CA ASN A 225 -25.40 -25.38 -0.56
C ASN A 225 -25.26 -26.89 -0.89
N PRO A 226 -26.30 -27.52 -1.48
CA PRO A 226 -26.42 -28.99 -1.55
C PRO A 226 -25.44 -29.71 -2.50
N ASN A 227 -24.52 -29.01 -3.17
CA ASN A 227 -23.46 -29.63 -3.99
C ASN A 227 -22.18 -29.91 -3.17
N LEU A 228 -22.33 -30.12 -1.87
CA LEU A 228 -21.24 -30.27 -0.92
C LEU A 228 -21.30 -31.64 -0.24
N ASP A 229 -20.74 -32.68 -0.86
CA ASP A 229 -19.77 -33.53 -0.16
C ASP A 229 -19.12 -34.60 -1.04
N ASP A 230 -17.81 -34.71 -0.88
CA ASP A 230 -17.16 -36.01 -0.64
C ASP A 230 -15.82 -35.71 0.05
N VAL A 231 -15.72 -35.93 1.37
CA VAL A 231 -14.66 -36.72 2.03
C VAL A 231 -15.06 -36.97 3.51
N PRO A 232 -14.94 -38.21 4.04
CA PRO A 232 -15.50 -38.62 5.34
C PRO A 232 -14.53 -38.39 6.52
N LEU A 233 -15.07 -37.95 7.66
CA LEU A 233 -14.34 -37.90 8.94
C LEU A 233 -14.36 -39.28 9.63
N ARG A 234 -13.17 -39.84 9.83
CA ARG A 234 -12.84 -41.02 10.66
C ARG A 234 -13.61 -41.06 11.99
N SER A 235 -14.38 -42.12 12.19
CA SER A 235 -14.72 -42.66 13.51
C SER A 235 -13.67 -43.71 13.93
N LYS A 236 -13.30 -43.74 15.22
CA LYS A 236 -12.49 -44.80 15.88
C LYS A 236 -13.34 -45.41 17.02
N PRO A 237 -13.01 -46.61 17.55
CA PRO A 237 -13.08 -47.91 16.89
C PRO A 237 -13.92 -48.91 17.73
N SER A 238 -14.42 -50.00 17.13
CA SER A 238 -14.24 -51.38 17.64
C SER A 238 -15.22 -52.41 17.04
N LEU A 239 -14.62 -53.53 16.59
CA LEU A 239 -15.12 -54.92 16.51
C LEU A 239 -16.33 -55.16 15.57
N SER A 240 -16.19 -55.79 14.39
CA SER A 240 -15.67 -57.16 14.22
C SER A 240 -15.56 -57.57 12.73
N LYS A 241 -14.58 -58.45 12.49
CA LYS A 241 -14.18 -59.29 11.31
C LYS A 241 -15.23 -59.46 10.19
N SER A 242 -14.88 -59.52 8.89
CA SER A 242 -14.01 -60.55 8.25
C SER A 242 -13.75 -60.25 6.74
N GLN A 243 -12.51 -60.56 6.26
CA GLN A 243 -12.08 -61.13 4.95
C GLN A 243 -12.53 -60.42 3.64
N GLN A 244 -11.72 -60.12 2.60
CA GLN A 244 -10.44 -60.61 2.07
C GLN A 244 -9.85 -59.58 1.05
N ASP A 245 -8.60 -59.80 0.64
CA ASP A 245 -7.83 -59.28 -0.50
C ASP A 245 -6.99 -57.98 -0.40
N GLU A 246 -5.72 -58.15 -0.79
CA GLU A 246 -4.63 -57.17 -0.80
C GLU A 246 -4.57 -56.36 -2.11
N ASP A 247 -4.60 -55.03 -1.96
CA ASP A 247 -3.93 -54.02 -2.80
C ASP A 247 -3.90 -52.69 -2.00
N PRO A 248 -2.91 -51.79 -2.19
CA PRO A 248 -2.37 -50.94 -1.12
C PRO A 248 -3.37 -49.88 -0.62
N LYS A 249 -4.02 -50.18 0.51
CA LYS A 249 -4.88 -49.27 1.27
C LYS A 249 -4.05 -48.18 1.95
N ASN A 250 -3.67 -47.13 1.21
CA ASN A 250 -3.37 -45.83 1.82
C ASN A 250 -3.30 -44.62 0.88
N VAL A 251 -3.56 -44.72 -0.43
CA VAL A 251 -3.61 -43.52 -1.31
C VAL A 251 -4.91 -42.73 -1.06
N PRO A 252 -4.86 -41.46 -0.61
CA PRO A 252 -6.03 -40.59 -0.43
C PRO A 252 -6.85 -40.46 -1.72
N ASP A 253 -8.17 -40.45 -1.60
CA ASP A 253 -9.07 -40.37 -2.76
C ASP A 253 -8.91 -39.05 -3.54
N ASP A 254 -8.52 -37.97 -2.86
CA ASP A 254 -8.21 -36.67 -3.47
C ASP A 254 -7.01 -36.71 -4.43
N PHE A 255 -6.17 -37.75 -4.33
CA PHE A 255 -5.01 -37.97 -5.18
C PHE A 255 -5.28 -38.98 -6.30
N ARG A 256 -6.49 -39.55 -6.37
CA ARG A 256 -6.88 -40.54 -7.37
C ARG A 256 -7.67 -39.89 -8.50
N CYS A 257 -7.39 -40.28 -9.73
CA CYS A 257 -8.19 -39.87 -10.87
C CYS A 257 -9.60 -40.50 -10.79
N PRO A 258 -10.70 -39.73 -10.87
CA PRO A 258 -12.05 -40.30 -10.83
C PRO A 258 -12.38 -41.24 -12.00
N ILE A 259 -11.63 -41.19 -13.11
CA ILE A 259 -11.83 -42.06 -14.27
C ILE A 259 -11.05 -43.37 -14.11
N SER A 260 -9.78 -43.33 -13.70
CA SER A 260 -8.93 -44.53 -13.60
C SER A 260 -8.82 -45.12 -12.20
N LEU A 261 -9.28 -44.39 -11.18
CA LEU A 261 -9.19 -44.70 -9.74
C LEU A 261 -7.75 -44.93 -9.23
N LYS A 262 -6.76 -44.58 -10.04
CA LYS A 262 -5.31 -44.65 -9.74
C LYS A 262 -4.77 -43.28 -9.37
N LEU A 263 -3.63 -43.27 -8.67
CA LEU A 263 -2.90 -42.05 -8.32
C LEU A 263 -2.65 -41.18 -9.56
N MET A 264 -3.05 -39.90 -9.51
CA MET A 264 -2.86 -38.97 -10.63
C MET A 264 -1.38 -38.65 -10.80
N SER A 265 -0.86 -38.88 -12.00
CA SER A 265 0.52 -38.55 -12.39
C SER A 265 0.61 -37.13 -12.94
N ASP A 266 -0.41 -36.68 -13.68
CA ASP A 266 -0.53 -35.30 -14.17
C ASP A 266 -1.95 -34.75 -13.91
N PRO A 267 -2.20 -34.21 -12.70
CA PRO A 267 -3.51 -33.68 -12.35
C PRO A 267 -3.84 -32.42 -13.16
N VAL A 268 -5.03 -32.41 -13.74
CA VAL A 268 -5.56 -31.36 -14.61
C VAL A 268 -7.04 -31.08 -14.34
N ILE A 269 -7.43 -29.81 -14.45
CA ILE A 269 -8.76 -29.28 -14.13
C ILE A 269 -9.53 -29.05 -15.44
N VAL A 270 -10.78 -29.52 -15.48
CA VAL A 270 -11.75 -29.21 -16.56
C VAL A 270 -12.66 -28.06 -16.15
N SER A 271 -13.44 -27.50 -17.09
CA SER A 271 -14.29 -26.32 -16.84
C SER A 271 -15.35 -26.49 -15.74
N SER A 272 -15.70 -27.73 -15.37
CA SER A 272 -16.54 -28.04 -14.20
C SER A 272 -15.82 -27.94 -12.85
N GLY A 273 -14.53 -27.58 -12.83
CA GLY A 273 -13.71 -27.47 -11.62
C GLY A 273 -13.19 -28.80 -11.06
N GLN A 274 -13.55 -29.94 -11.68
CA GLN A 274 -13.08 -31.26 -11.28
C GLN A 274 -11.67 -31.55 -11.80
N THR A 275 -10.87 -32.28 -11.01
CA THR A 275 -9.49 -32.64 -11.36
C THR A 275 -9.40 -34.12 -11.76
N TYR A 276 -8.75 -34.39 -12.89
CA TYR A 276 -8.52 -35.72 -13.43
C TYR A 276 -7.05 -35.90 -13.79
N ASP A 277 -6.62 -37.13 -14.07
CA ASP A 277 -5.34 -37.35 -14.73
C ASP A 277 -5.46 -36.99 -16.22
N ARG A 278 -4.46 -36.30 -16.76
CA ARG A 278 -4.47 -35.76 -18.12
C ARG A 278 -4.82 -36.79 -19.18
N ASP A 279 -4.25 -37.99 -19.09
CA ASP A 279 -4.43 -39.00 -20.15
C ASP A 279 -5.85 -39.57 -20.12
N CYS A 280 -6.44 -39.66 -18.93
CA CYS A 280 -7.78 -40.20 -18.74
C CYS A 280 -8.86 -39.23 -19.24
N ILE A 281 -8.74 -37.93 -18.93
CA ILE A 281 -9.74 -36.94 -19.35
C ILE A 281 -9.62 -36.56 -20.82
N LYS A 282 -8.41 -36.58 -21.39
CA LYS A 282 -8.23 -36.40 -22.83
C LYS A 282 -8.88 -37.52 -23.62
N LYS A 283 -8.66 -38.78 -23.22
CA LYS A 283 -9.31 -39.92 -23.86
C LYS A 283 -10.83 -39.83 -23.78
N TRP A 284 -11.36 -39.40 -22.63
CA TRP A 284 -12.80 -39.19 -22.45
C TRP A 284 -13.38 -38.11 -23.39
N LEU A 285 -12.67 -37.00 -23.59
CA LEU A 285 -13.06 -35.93 -24.51
C LEU A 285 -12.90 -36.33 -25.99
N GLU A 286 -11.85 -37.09 -26.32
CA GLU A 286 -11.59 -37.62 -27.67
C GLU A 286 -12.61 -38.68 -28.11
N GLU A 287 -13.21 -39.41 -27.17
CA GLU A 287 -14.32 -40.34 -27.41
C GLU A 287 -15.66 -39.63 -27.71
N GLY A 288 -15.67 -38.28 -27.76
CA GLY A 288 -16.83 -37.47 -28.15
C GLY A 288 -17.77 -37.10 -27.01
N ASN A 289 -17.36 -37.32 -25.75
CA ASN A 289 -18.16 -36.97 -24.58
C ASN A 289 -17.94 -35.50 -24.21
N SER A 290 -18.98 -34.68 -24.30
CA SER A 290 -18.96 -33.26 -23.88
C SER A 290 -19.41 -33.05 -22.42
N THR A 291 -19.47 -34.11 -21.63
CA THR A 291 -19.92 -34.08 -20.24
C THR A 291 -18.79 -34.45 -19.28
N CYS A 292 -18.80 -33.87 -18.09
CA CYS A 292 -17.89 -34.19 -17.02
C CYS A 292 -18.18 -35.62 -16.49
N PRO A 293 -17.20 -36.55 -16.46
CA PRO A 293 -17.45 -37.93 -16.01
C PRO A 293 -18.00 -38.02 -14.57
N LYS A 294 -17.60 -37.11 -13.68
CA LYS A 294 -17.99 -37.12 -12.27
C LYS A 294 -19.26 -36.30 -11.97
N THR A 295 -19.46 -35.16 -12.64
CA THR A 295 -20.61 -34.27 -12.36
C THR A 295 -21.73 -34.38 -13.39
N GLN A 296 -21.51 -35.08 -14.51
CA GLN A 296 -22.40 -35.17 -15.67
C GLN A 296 -22.80 -33.83 -16.32
N GLU A 297 -22.23 -32.72 -15.84
CA GLU A 297 -22.43 -31.39 -16.39
C GLU A 297 -21.75 -31.24 -17.75
N THR A 298 -22.39 -30.53 -18.66
CA THR A 298 -21.84 -30.23 -19.99
C THR A 298 -20.64 -29.28 -19.84
N LEU A 299 -19.47 -29.72 -20.31
CA LEU A 299 -18.25 -28.93 -20.24
C LEU A 299 -18.35 -27.77 -21.22
N THR A 300 -18.21 -26.55 -20.71
CA THR A 300 -18.22 -25.31 -21.51
C THR A 300 -16.96 -25.11 -22.36
N SER A 301 -15.93 -25.95 -22.16
CA SER A 301 -14.67 -25.92 -22.90
C SER A 301 -13.94 -27.26 -22.80
N ASP A 302 -13.36 -27.71 -23.91
CA ASP A 302 -12.50 -28.91 -23.97
C ASP A 302 -11.06 -28.63 -23.49
N THR A 303 -10.79 -27.41 -23.00
CA THR A 303 -9.47 -27.01 -22.52
C THR A 303 -9.23 -27.51 -21.09
N VAL A 304 -8.06 -28.12 -20.90
CA VAL A 304 -7.71 -28.83 -19.67
C VAL A 304 -6.51 -28.14 -19.01
N THR A 305 -6.72 -27.55 -17.84
CA THR A 305 -5.74 -26.68 -17.16
C THR A 305 -4.90 -27.45 -16.15
N PRO A 306 -3.55 -27.39 -16.16
CA PRO A 306 -2.73 -28.13 -15.19
C PRO A 306 -2.95 -27.67 -13.73
N ASN A 307 -3.15 -28.62 -12.81
CA ASN A 307 -3.25 -28.35 -11.37
C ASN A 307 -1.88 -28.51 -10.69
N TYR A 308 -1.06 -27.45 -10.70
CA TYR A 308 0.29 -27.49 -10.12
C TYR A 308 0.30 -27.66 -8.59
N ALA A 309 -0.74 -27.18 -7.91
CA ALA A 309 -0.88 -27.30 -6.46
C ALA A 309 -1.11 -28.77 -6.06
N LEU A 310 -2.11 -29.44 -6.67
CA LEU A 310 -2.39 -30.84 -6.38
C LEU A 310 -1.21 -31.74 -6.74
N ARG A 311 -0.50 -31.44 -7.83
CA ARG A 311 0.72 -32.16 -8.22
C ARG A 311 1.81 -32.09 -7.15
N SER A 312 2.01 -30.92 -6.55
CA SER A 312 3.02 -30.73 -5.50
C SER A 312 2.63 -31.48 -4.23
N LEU A 313 1.33 -31.51 -3.89
CA LEU A 313 0.80 -32.27 -2.76
C LEU A 313 0.91 -33.79 -2.97
N ILE A 314 0.63 -34.28 -4.18
CA ILE A 314 0.82 -35.70 -4.54
C ILE A 314 2.30 -36.09 -4.42
N ALA A 315 3.22 -35.24 -4.89
CA ALA A 315 4.66 -35.50 -4.80
C ALA A 315 5.13 -35.57 -3.33
N GLN A 316 4.70 -34.61 -2.50
CA GLN A 316 5.02 -34.58 -1.07
C GLN A 316 4.42 -35.78 -0.31
N TRP A 317 3.22 -36.22 -0.70
CA TRP A 317 2.59 -37.41 -0.14
C TRP A 317 3.32 -38.70 -0.54
N CYS A 318 3.77 -38.82 -1.80
CA CYS A 318 4.56 -39.97 -2.26
C CYS A 318 5.89 -40.08 -1.50
N GLU A 319 6.59 -38.95 -1.33
CA GLU A 319 7.85 -38.85 -0.59
C GLU A 319 7.69 -39.24 0.89
N SER A 320 6.59 -38.83 1.52
CA SER A 320 6.29 -39.14 2.92
C SER A 320 5.87 -40.59 3.16
N ASN A 321 5.43 -41.31 2.13
CA ASN A 321 4.97 -42.70 2.21
C ASN A 321 5.95 -43.71 1.59
N GLY A 322 7.15 -43.27 1.17
CA GLY A 322 8.16 -44.13 0.58
C GLY A 322 7.79 -44.68 -0.81
N ILE A 323 6.87 -44.02 -1.51
CA ILE A 323 6.41 -44.38 -2.86
C ILE A 323 7.19 -43.50 -3.85
N GLU A 324 7.82 -44.09 -4.88
CA GLU A 324 8.51 -43.28 -5.91
C GLU A 324 7.50 -42.32 -6.58
N PRO A 325 7.76 -41.00 -6.61
CA PRO A 325 6.85 -40.05 -7.24
C PRO A 325 6.76 -40.35 -8.75
N PRO A 326 5.55 -40.28 -9.35
CA PRO A 326 5.36 -40.56 -10.76
C PRO A 326 6.25 -39.66 -11.62
N LYS A 327 7.17 -40.29 -12.37
CA LYS A 327 8.14 -39.58 -13.23
C LYS A 327 7.42 -38.94 -14.41
N ARG A 328 7.73 -37.66 -14.67
CA ARG A 328 7.24 -36.87 -15.81
C ARG A 328 7.28 -37.69 -17.12
N PRO A 329 6.21 -37.75 -17.93
CA PRO A 329 6.42 -37.93 -19.35
C PRO A 329 7.26 -36.75 -19.83
N LYS A 330 8.43 -37.06 -20.40
CA LYS A 330 9.36 -36.07 -20.97
C LYS A 330 8.61 -35.30 -22.05
N ASN A 331 8.21 -34.07 -21.78
CA ASN A 331 7.82 -33.19 -22.86
C ASN A 331 9.09 -32.75 -23.63
N PRO A 332 9.17 -32.99 -24.94
CA PRO A 332 10.24 -32.46 -25.77
C PRO A 332 10.18 -30.92 -25.74
N GLN A 333 11.35 -30.29 -25.68
CA GLN A 333 11.49 -28.86 -25.97
C GLN A 333 10.84 -28.50 -27.32
N PRO A 334 10.32 -27.29 -27.50
CA PRO A 334 10.18 -26.72 -28.83
C PRO A 334 11.31 -25.73 -29.09
N SER A 335 12.38 -26.24 -29.68
CA SER A 335 13.11 -25.49 -30.70
C SER A 335 12.23 -25.31 -31.93
N SER A 336 12.13 -24.07 -32.41
CA SER A 336 11.98 -23.63 -33.81
C SER A 336 11.07 -24.40 -34.80
N LYS A 337 10.25 -23.61 -35.51
CA LYS A 337 9.49 -23.88 -36.77
C LYS A 337 8.09 -24.45 -36.55
N ALA A 338 7.04 -23.63 -36.63
CA ALA A 338 6.36 -23.08 -37.81
C ALA A 338 5.27 -24.01 -38.38
N SER A 339 4.09 -23.41 -38.62
CA SER A 339 2.96 -23.80 -39.48
C SER A 339 2.16 -25.04 -39.06
N SER A 340 0.92 -24.88 -38.54
CA SER A 340 -0.38 -24.72 -39.25
C SER A 340 -1.15 -26.06 -39.12
N SER A 341 -2.43 -26.18 -38.79
CA SER A 341 -3.59 -25.29 -38.77
C SER A 341 -4.79 -26.17 -38.38
N SER A 342 -5.66 -25.74 -37.44
CA SER A 342 -7.12 -25.92 -37.52
C SER A 342 -7.84 -25.47 -36.23
N SER A 343 -8.43 -24.27 -36.32
CA SER A 343 -9.77 -23.90 -35.84
C SER A 343 -10.31 -24.48 -34.52
N SER A 344 -10.25 -23.67 -33.46
CA SER A 344 -11.21 -23.69 -32.36
C SER A 344 -12.15 -22.49 -32.49
N SER A 345 -13.37 -22.75 -32.95
CA SER A 345 -14.48 -21.80 -32.92
C SER A 345 -14.98 -21.64 -31.49
N SER A 346 -14.48 -20.64 -30.78
CA SER A 346 -15.20 -20.05 -29.67
C SER A 346 -16.28 -19.13 -30.25
N PHE A 347 -17.48 -19.14 -29.68
CA PHE A 347 -18.44 -18.06 -29.89
C PHE A 347 -17.87 -16.76 -29.30
N SER A 348 -16.93 -16.16 -30.03
CA SER A 348 -16.51 -14.78 -29.87
C SER A 348 -17.57 -13.92 -30.53
N SER A 349 -18.25 -13.09 -29.74
CA SER A 349 -18.72 -11.81 -30.30
C SER A 349 -17.54 -11.18 -31.04
N PRO A 350 -17.73 -10.64 -32.26
CA PRO A 350 -16.63 -10.13 -33.05
C PRO A 350 -15.81 -9.15 -32.21
N PRO A 351 -14.46 -9.19 -32.25
CA PRO A 351 -13.67 -8.14 -31.64
C PRO A 351 -14.21 -6.83 -32.21
N SER A 352 -14.60 -5.90 -31.35
CA SER A 352 -15.04 -4.60 -31.80
C SER A 352 -13.96 -4.02 -32.73
N ASP A 353 -14.36 -3.30 -33.78
CA ASP A 353 -13.42 -2.70 -34.74
C ASP A 353 -12.30 -1.91 -34.03
N GLU A 354 -12.58 -1.40 -32.83
CA GLU A 354 -11.64 -0.72 -31.93
C GLU A 354 -10.55 -1.65 -31.35
N GLN A 355 -10.86 -2.89 -30.97
CA GLN A 355 -9.89 -3.83 -30.41
C GLN A 355 -8.88 -4.29 -31.48
N LEU A 356 -9.36 -4.61 -32.69
CA LEU A 356 -8.50 -4.91 -33.84
C LEU A 356 -7.61 -3.73 -34.21
N LYS A 357 -8.16 -2.50 -34.14
CA LYS A 357 -7.38 -1.29 -34.38
C LYS A 357 -6.28 -1.10 -33.33
N ILE A 358 -6.56 -1.35 -32.05
CA ILE A 358 -5.55 -1.27 -30.99
C ILE A 358 -4.43 -2.29 -31.26
N GLU A 359 -4.76 -3.55 -31.55
CA GLU A 359 -3.77 -4.59 -31.82
C GLU A 359 -2.84 -4.24 -33.00
N GLU A 360 -3.39 -3.71 -34.09
CA GLU A 360 -2.60 -3.24 -35.22
C GLU A 360 -1.68 -2.07 -34.86
N LEU A 361 -2.13 -1.16 -33.99
CA LEU A 361 -1.29 -0.07 -33.48
C LEU A 361 -0.14 -0.60 -32.61
N LEU A 362 -0.38 -1.61 -31.77
CA LEU A 362 0.67 -2.23 -30.96
C LEU A 362 1.72 -2.92 -31.83
N ARG A 363 1.29 -3.59 -32.90
CA ARG A 363 2.21 -4.17 -33.91
C ARG A 363 3.10 -3.08 -34.50
N LYS A 364 2.53 -1.94 -34.90
CA LYS A 364 3.28 -0.79 -35.44
C LYS A 364 4.23 -0.15 -34.41
N LEU A 365 3.88 -0.10 -33.13
CA LEU A 365 4.79 0.35 -32.07
C LEU A 365 6.06 -0.49 -31.95
N THR A 366 5.99 -1.77 -32.31
CA THR A 366 7.15 -2.70 -32.30
C THR A 366 7.91 -2.75 -33.63
N SER A 367 7.46 -2.01 -34.64
CA SER A 367 8.12 -1.95 -35.95
C SER A 367 9.52 -1.35 -35.84
N GLN A 368 10.44 -1.76 -36.72
CA GLN A 368 11.77 -1.16 -36.83
C GLN A 368 11.75 0.21 -37.53
N ARG A 369 10.60 0.62 -38.09
CA ARG A 369 10.45 1.88 -38.82
C ARG A 369 10.03 3.00 -37.86
N PRO A 370 10.84 4.05 -37.66
CA PRO A 370 10.50 5.16 -36.76
C PRO A 370 9.19 5.86 -37.13
N GLU A 371 8.85 5.90 -38.43
CA GLU A 371 7.61 6.53 -38.88
C GLU A 371 6.36 5.76 -38.48
N GLU A 372 6.42 4.42 -38.50
CA GLU A 372 5.31 3.56 -38.07
C GLU A 372 5.11 3.66 -36.55
N GLN A 373 6.22 3.68 -35.79
CA GLN A 373 6.18 3.90 -34.34
C GLN A 373 5.56 5.27 -33.99
N ARG A 374 6.00 6.33 -34.67
CA ARG A 374 5.49 7.70 -34.46
C ARG A 374 4.00 7.79 -34.75
N SER A 375 3.56 7.25 -35.90
CA SER A 375 2.15 7.25 -36.29
C SER A 375 1.32 6.47 -35.27
N ALA A 376 1.79 5.29 -34.85
CA ALA A 376 1.07 4.47 -33.89
C ALA A 376 0.96 5.14 -32.51
N ALA A 377 2.04 5.73 -32.00
CA ALA A 377 2.01 6.49 -30.76
C ALA A 377 1.07 7.71 -30.87
N GLY A 378 1.05 8.37 -32.03
CA GLY A 378 0.13 9.48 -32.32
C GLY A 378 -1.33 9.06 -32.31
N GLU A 379 -1.68 7.94 -32.93
CA GLU A 379 -3.03 7.39 -32.93
C GLU A 379 -3.47 6.93 -31.53
N ILE A 380 -2.59 6.27 -30.78
CA ILE A 380 -2.87 5.86 -29.39
C ILE A 380 -3.11 7.09 -28.51
N ARG A 381 -2.32 8.16 -28.66
CA ARG A 381 -2.54 9.45 -27.98
C ARG A 381 -3.96 9.97 -28.22
N LEU A 382 -4.44 9.93 -29.47
CA LEU A 382 -5.77 10.40 -29.85
C LEU A 382 -6.87 9.50 -29.28
N LEU A 383 -6.73 8.17 -29.39
CA LEU A 383 -7.72 7.22 -28.86
C LEU A 383 -7.86 7.32 -27.33
N ALA A 384 -6.73 7.42 -26.61
CA ALA A 384 -6.73 7.57 -25.16
C ALA A 384 -7.32 8.90 -24.68
N LYS A 385 -7.35 9.93 -25.53
CA LYS A 385 -7.96 11.24 -25.22
C LYS A 385 -9.49 11.18 -25.22
N GLN A 386 -10.09 10.33 -26.04
CA GLN A 386 -11.52 10.36 -26.35
C GLN A 386 -12.42 9.97 -25.18
N ASN A 387 -12.17 8.83 -24.54
CA ASN A 387 -13.05 8.30 -23.49
C ASN A 387 -12.32 7.33 -22.55
N ASN A 388 -12.96 6.97 -21.43
CA ASN A 388 -12.39 6.04 -20.45
C ASN A 388 -12.35 4.59 -20.94
N HIS A 389 -13.29 4.17 -21.80
CA HIS A 389 -13.30 2.81 -22.36
C HIS A 389 -12.01 2.53 -23.14
N ASN A 390 -11.62 3.43 -24.04
CA ASN A 390 -10.38 3.35 -24.81
C ASN A 390 -9.16 3.28 -23.90
N ARG A 391 -9.13 4.08 -22.82
CA ARG A 391 -8.02 4.07 -21.85
C ARG A 391 -7.86 2.70 -21.18
N VAL A 392 -8.97 2.04 -20.87
CA VAL A 392 -8.98 0.68 -20.31
C VAL A 392 -8.52 -0.32 -21.36
N SER A 393 -9.10 -0.31 -22.56
CA SER A 393 -8.80 -1.27 -23.63
C SER A 393 -7.34 -1.18 -24.10
N ILE A 394 -6.81 0.04 -24.29
CA ILE A 394 -5.40 0.27 -24.66
C ILE A 394 -4.46 -0.25 -23.57
N ALA A 395 -4.75 0.04 -22.30
CA ALA A 395 -3.92 -0.43 -21.19
C ALA A 395 -3.99 -1.95 -21.02
N ALA A 396 -5.18 -2.55 -21.15
CA ALA A 396 -5.39 -4.00 -21.08
C ALA A 396 -4.71 -4.76 -22.22
N SER A 397 -4.60 -4.14 -23.40
CA SER A 397 -3.94 -4.73 -24.57
C SER A 397 -2.41 -4.71 -24.50
N GLY A 398 -1.81 -4.17 -23.43
CA GLY A 398 -0.35 -4.17 -23.25
C GLY A 398 0.37 -3.00 -23.91
N ALA A 399 -0.31 -1.88 -24.18
CA ALA A 399 0.32 -0.70 -24.79
C ALA A 399 1.36 -0.02 -23.88
N ILE A 400 1.17 -0.06 -22.55
CA ILE A 400 1.98 0.72 -21.60
C ILE A 400 3.46 0.37 -21.69
N PRO A 401 3.90 -0.91 -21.61
CA PRO A 401 5.32 -1.25 -21.75
C PRO A 401 5.93 -0.80 -23.09
N LEU A 402 5.17 -0.87 -24.18
CA LEU A 402 5.63 -0.45 -25.51
C LEU A 402 5.83 1.07 -25.59
N LEU A 403 4.87 1.84 -25.04
CA LEU A 403 4.99 3.30 -24.95
C LEU A 403 6.16 3.71 -24.04
N VAL A 404 6.35 3.01 -22.91
CA VAL A 404 7.47 3.25 -22.00
C VAL A 404 8.81 3.01 -22.68
N ASN A 405 8.93 1.95 -23.48
CA ASN A 405 10.15 1.68 -24.24
C ASN A 405 10.50 2.86 -25.17
N LEU A 406 9.51 3.44 -25.85
CA LEU A 406 9.72 4.57 -26.77
C LEU A 406 10.19 5.87 -26.09
N LEU A 407 9.97 6.04 -24.77
CA LEU A 407 10.43 7.22 -24.04
C LEU A 407 11.96 7.38 -24.04
N THR A 408 12.70 6.27 -24.14
CA THR A 408 14.17 6.26 -24.02
C THR A 408 14.87 5.73 -25.26
N THR A 409 14.22 4.86 -26.04
CA THR A 409 14.82 4.21 -27.22
C THR A 409 14.63 4.99 -28.53
N SER A 410 13.66 5.90 -28.58
CA SER A 410 13.44 6.70 -29.79
C SER A 410 14.29 7.96 -29.76
N ASP A 411 15.09 8.19 -30.81
CA ASP A 411 15.83 9.44 -31.02
C ASP A 411 14.96 10.55 -31.62
N ASP A 412 13.72 10.25 -32.01
CA ASP A 412 12.79 11.21 -32.60
C ASP A 412 11.99 11.94 -31.50
N PRO A 413 12.17 13.27 -31.34
CA PRO A 413 11.46 14.04 -30.32
C PRO A 413 9.94 13.94 -30.43
N ARG A 414 9.39 13.80 -31.65
CA ARG A 414 7.93 13.70 -31.86
C ARG A 414 7.40 12.37 -31.35
N THR A 415 8.15 11.28 -31.54
CA THR A 415 7.77 9.97 -31.04
C THR A 415 7.78 9.94 -29.51
N GLN A 416 8.81 10.51 -28.87
CA GLN A 416 8.86 10.64 -27.41
C GLN A 416 7.69 11.48 -26.88
N GLU A 417 7.36 12.60 -27.54
CA GLU A 417 6.22 13.43 -27.18
C GLU A 417 4.89 12.67 -27.28
N HIS A 418 4.66 11.95 -28.39
CA HIS A 418 3.46 11.12 -28.54
C HIS A 418 3.39 10.01 -27.49
N ALA A 419 4.52 9.38 -27.17
CA ALA A 419 4.59 8.33 -26.16
C ALA A 419 4.25 8.88 -24.77
N VAL A 420 4.90 9.95 -24.31
CA VAL A 420 4.62 10.53 -22.99
C VAL A 420 3.20 11.09 -22.89
N THR A 421 2.68 11.70 -23.96
CA THR A 421 1.30 12.23 -23.96
C THR A 421 0.27 11.09 -23.99
N SER A 422 0.58 9.96 -24.63
CA SER A 422 -0.27 8.77 -24.54
C SER A 422 -0.33 8.26 -23.11
N ILE A 423 0.81 8.17 -22.43
CA ILE A 423 0.89 7.75 -21.02
C ILE A 423 0.12 8.73 -20.12
N LEU A 424 0.25 10.04 -20.35
CA LEU A 424 -0.56 11.07 -19.66
C LEU A 424 -2.06 10.81 -19.83
N ASN A 425 -2.53 10.61 -21.05
CA ASN A 425 -3.95 10.38 -21.31
C ASN A 425 -4.45 9.09 -20.66
N LEU A 426 -3.62 8.04 -20.65
CA LEU A 426 -3.90 6.78 -19.96
C LEU A 426 -3.93 6.95 -18.43
N SER A 427 -3.08 7.81 -17.87
CA SER A 427 -2.98 8.03 -16.42
C SER A 427 -4.17 8.80 -15.85
N ILE A 428 -4.96 9.49 -16.68
CA ILE A 428 -6.20 10.17 -16.24
C ILE A 428 -7.15 9.15 -15.59
N PHE A 429 -7.23 7.92 -16.11
CA PHE A 429 -8.00 6.84 -15.50
C PHE A 429 -7.29 6.27 -14.25
N GLN A 430 -8.01 6.10 -13.14
CA GLN A 430 -7.39 5.84 -11.82
C GLN A 430 -6.71 4.46 -11.75
N GLU A 431 -7.35 3.45 -12.30
CA GLU A 431 -6.95 2.05 -12.30
C GLU A 431 -5.70 1.82 -13.17
N ASN A 432 -5.47 2.70 -14.16
CA ASN A 432 -4.27 2.66 -14.98
C ASN A 432 -3.04 3.21 -14.25
N LYS A 433 -3.20 4.11 -13.27
CA LYS A 433 -2.06 4.74 -12.57
C LYS A 433 -1.14 3.71 -11.92
N GLY A 434 -1.73 2.71 -11.24
CA GLY A 434 -0.97 1.61 -10.64
C GLY A 434 -0.23 0.78 -11.69
N ARG A 435 -0.88 0.43 -12.81
CA ARG A 435 -0.24 -0.29 -13.93
C ARG A 435 0.93 0.47 -14.53
N ILE A 436 0.78 1.78 -14.70
CA ILE A 436 1.84 2.65 -15.24
C ILE A 436 3.04 2.66 -14.30
N VAL A 437 2.84 2.93 -13.01
CA VAL A 437 3.96 3.00 -12.04
C VAL A 437 4.64 1.66 -11.84
N SER A 438 3.89 0.55 -11.84
CA SER A 438 4.44 -0.80 -11.72
C SER A 438 5.14 -1.30 -13.00
N THR A 439 4.97 -0.63 -14.14
CA THR A 439 5.66 -1.00 -15.37
C THR A 439 7.14 -0.66 -15.26
N PHE A 440 8.00 -1.65 -15.51
CA PHE A 440 9.45 -1.48 -15.43
C PHE A 440 9.92 -0.32 -16.33
N GLY A 441 10.72 0.59 -15.76
CA GLY A 441 11.27 1.72 -16.48
C GLY A 441 10.29 2.87 -16.75
N ALA A 442 9.01 2.77 -16.37
CA ALA A 442 8.02 3.83 -16.67
C ALA A 442 8.36 5.17 -16.01
N VAL A 443 8.50 5.19 -14.68
CA VAL A 443 8.84 6.42 -13.94
C VAL A 443 10.22 6.96 -14.36
N PRO A 444 11.30 6.15 -14.42
CA PRO A 444 12.59 6.61 -14.95
C PRO A 444 12.53 7.17 -16.37
N GLY A 445 11.75 6.54 -17.27
CA GLY A 445 11.56 7.00 -18.64
C GLY A 445 10.83 8.34 -18.73
N ILE A 446 9.78 8.54 -17.91
CA ILE A 446 9.10 9.84 -17.82
C ILE A 446 10.05 10.92 -17.29
N VAL A 447 10.87 10.59 -16.29
CA VAL A 447 11.90 11.50 -15.76
C VAL A 447 12.99 11.80 -16.80
N TYR A 448 13.34 10.84 -17.65
CA TYR A 448 14.26 11.06 -18.77
C TYR A 448 13.69 12.08 -19.77
N VAL A 449 12.43 11.91 -20.19
CA VAL A 449 11.76 12.87 -21.10
C VAL A 449 11.65 14.25 -20.44
N LEU A 450 11.37 14.33 -19.15
CA LEU A 450 11.35 15.60 -18.41
C LEU A 450 12.71 16.32 -18.41
N LYS A 451 13.82 15.57 -18.47
CA LYS A 451 15.19 16.11 -18.51
C LYS A 451 15.66 16.50 -19.92
N LYS A 452 15.27 15.74 -20.95
CA LYS A 452 15.89 15.80 -22.29
C LYS A 452 14.93 16.05 -23.45
N GLY A 453 13.63 15.93 -23.23
CA GLY A 453 12.61 16.08 -24.27
C GLY A 453 12.44 17.52 -24.76
N SER A 454 11.62 17.68 -25.80
CA SER A 454 11.12 19.00 -26.24
C SER A 454 10.35 19.69 -25.12
N MET A 455 10.16 21.01 -25.22
CA MET A 455 9.38 21.74 -24.19
C MET A 455 7.98 21.16 -23.99
N GLU A 456 7.26 20.81 -25.06
CA GLU A 456 5.95 20.15 -24.97
C GLU A 456 6.05 18.77 -24.32
N ALA A 457 7.07 17.97 -24.65
CA ALA A 457 7.27 16.66 -24.03
C ALA A 457 7.61 16.77 -22.53
N ARG A 458 8.41 17.78 -22.13
CA ARG A 458 8.73 18.08 -20.73
C ARG A 458 7.49 18.50 -19.94
N GLU A 459 6.65 19.37 -20.52
CA GLU A 459 5.35 19.76 -19.96
C GLU A 459 4.45 18.54 -19.74
N ASN A 460 4.27 17.71 -20.78
CA ASN A 460 3.45 16.50 -20.68
C ASN A 460 4.03 15.48 -19.69
N ALA A 461 5.36 15.39 -19.56
CA ALA A 461 6.02 14.56 -18.55
C ALA A 461 5.71 15.06 -17.13
N ALA A 462 5.81 16.37 -16.89
CA ALA A 462 5.46 16.96 -15.59
C ALA A 462 3.98 16.75 -15.23
N ALA A 463 3.07 16.95 -16.19
CA ALA A 463 1.65 16.66 -16.02
C ALA A 463 1.37 15.17 -15.74
N THR A 464 2.14 14.27 -16.36
CA THR A 464 2.03 12.82 -16.11
C THR A 464 2.45 12.49 -14.69
N LEU A 465 3.58 13.03 -14.22
CA LEU A 465 4.05 12.83 -12.85
C LEU A 465 3.06 13.39 -11.83
N PHE A 466 2.47 14.57 -12.10
CA PHE A 466 1.38 15.09 -11.28
C PHE A 466 0.20 14.10 -11.21
N SER A 467 -0.31 13.65 -12.36
CA SER A 467 -1.43 12.71 -12.46
C SER A 467 -1.18 11.42 -11.67
N LEU A 468 0.02 10.86 -11.75
CA LEU A 468 0.42 9.66 -11.04
C LEU A 468 0.60 9.89 -9.53
N SER A 469 1.10 11.07 -9.14
CA SER A 469 1.38 11.43 -7.74
C SER A 469 0.14 11.63 -6.88
N VAL A 470 -1.07 11.70 -7.47
CA VAL A 470 -2.33 11.76 -6.72
C VAL A 470 -2.45 10.57 -5.75
N ILE A 471 -1.91 9.42 -6.11
CA ILE A 471 -1.79 8.25 -5.23
C ILE A 471 -0.57 8.43 -4.32
N ASP A 472 -0.75 8.29 -3.00
CA ASP A 472 0.30 8.54 -1.99
C ASP A 472 1.51 7.63 -2.16
N GLU A 473 1.30 6.35 -2.44
CA GLU A 473 2.37 5.37 -2.65
C GLU A 473 3.26 5.74 -3.84
N ASN A 474 2.67 6.35 -4.88
CA ASN A 474 3.41 6.76 -6.06
C ASN A 474 4.35 7.94 -5.79
N LYS A 475 4.05 8.80 -4.80
CA LYS A 475 4.89 9.97 -4.45
C LYS A 475 6.30 9.53 -4.02
N VAL A 476 6.40 8.39 -3.33
CA VAL A 476 7.65 7.79 -2.89
C VAL A 476 8.47 7.33 -4.09
N THR A 477 7.86 6.54 -4.97
CA THR A 477 8.51 5.99 -6.18
C THR A 477 8.98 7.09 -7.12
N ILE A 478 8.13 8.10 -7.39
CA ILE A 478 8.45 9.24 -8.24
C ILE A 478 9.60 10.07 -7.65
N GLY A 479 9.56 10.33 -6.34
CA GLY A 479 10.62 11.06 -5.65
C GLY A 479 11.94 10.27 -5.57
N ALA A 480 11.89 8.94 -5.46
CA ALA A 480 13.08 8.08 -5.48
C ALA A 480 13.72 7.98 -6.88
N ALA A 481 12.92 8.06 -7.94
CA ALA A 481 13.40 8.06 -9.33
C ALA A 481 14.09 9.38 -9.77
N GLY A 482 14.24 10.36 -8.86
CA GLY A 482 14.94 11.61 -9.16
C GLY A 482 14.14 12.59 -10.01
N ALA A 483 12.80 12.57 -9.91
CA ALA A 483 11.92 13.49 -10.62
C ALA A 483 12.02 14.96 -10.15
N ILE A 484 12.42 15.19 -8.90
CA ILE A 484 12.37 16.52 -8.28
C ILE A 484 13.30 17.54 -8.96
N PRO A 485 14.62 17.32 -9.15
CA PRO A 485 15.47 18.34 -9.76
C PRO A 485 15.06 18.77 -11.17
N PRO A 486 14.65 17.85 -12.08
CA PRO A 486 14.14 18.25 -13.40
C PRO A 486 12.84 19.06 -13.34
N LEU A 487 11.96 18.79 -12.37
CA LEU A 487 10.77 19.61 -12.13
C LEU A 487 11.15 21.02 -11.65
N VAL A 488 12.15 21.15 -10.77
CA VAL A 488 12.67 22.46 -10.34
C VAL A 488 13.23 23.24 -11.53
N ASN A 489 13.98 22.57 -12.42
CA ASN A 489 14.48 23.20 -13.64
C ASN A 489 13.34 23.67 -14.55
N LEU A 490 12.32 22.83 -14.79
CA LEU A 490 11.17 23.20 -15.60
C LEU A 490 10.35 24.35 -14.98
N LEU A 491 10.25 24.41 -13.64
CA LEU A 491 9.64 25.54 -12.94
C LEU A 491 10.44 26.84 -13.11
N SER A 492 11.77 26.75 -13.24
CA SER A 492 12.64 27.90 -13.41
C SER A 492 12.64 28.45 -14.84
N GLU A 493 12.84 27.58 -15.84
CA GLU A 493 13.10 27.98 -17.24
C GLU A 493 11.97 27.64 -18.22
N GLY A 494 10.90 26.97 -17.74
CA GLY A 494 9.84 26.48 -18.60
C GLY A 494 8.95 27.56 -19.21
N SER A 495 8.13 27.15 -20.18
CA SER A 495 6.99 27.95 -20.63
C SER A 495 6.02 28.20 -19.47
N GLN A 496 5.06 29.11 -19.63
CA GLN A 496 4.07 29.32 -18.57
C GLN A 496 3.25 28.07 -18.25
N ARG A 497 3.00 27.22 -19.26
CA ARG A 497 2.39 25.91 -19.04
C ARG A 497 3.34 24.99 -18.29
N GLY A 498 4.61 24.94 -18.69
CA GLY A 498 5.64 24.13 -18.02
C GLY A 498 5.86 24.50 -16.57
N LYS A 499 5.91 25.80 -16.25
CA LYS A 499 5.99 26.29 -14.87
C LYS A 499 4.79 25.83 -14.05
N LYS A 500 3.58 25.94 -14.59
CA LYS A 500 2.34 25.50 -13.93
C LYS A 500 2.29 23.99 -13.70
N ASP A 501 2.59 23.20 -14.72
CA ASP A 501 2.61 21.74 -14.63
C ASP A 501 3.68 21.27 -13.64
N ALA A 502 4.88 21.87 -13.67
CA ALA A 502 5.96 21.58 -12.74
C ALA A 502 5.61 21.96 -11.30
N GLY A 503 5.07 23.17 -11.08
CA GLY A 503 4.65 23.64 -9.76
C GLY A 503 3.58 22.76 -9.15
N THR A 504 2.58 22.35 -9.94
CA THR A 504 1.50 21.46 -9.47
C THR A 504 2.04 20.06 -9.12
N ALA A 505 2.96 19.52 -9.92
CA ALA A 505 3.64 18.26 -9.62
C ALA A 505 4.49 18.36 -8.34
N LEU A 506 5.28 19.42 -8.18
CA LEU A 506 6.12 19.66 -6.99
C LEU A 506 5.28 19.83 -5.73
N PHE A 507 4.20 20.61 -5.79
CA PHE A 507 3.26 20.78 -4.69
C PHE A 507 2.76 19.41 -4.21
N ASN A 508 2.25 18.58 -5.11
CA ASN A 508 1.65 17.30 -4.73
C ASN A 508 2.71 16.28 -4.27
N LEU A 509 3.90 16.28 -4.88
CA LEU A 509 5.01 15.41 -4.46
C LEU A 509 5.56 15.79 -3.09
N CYS A 510 5.61 17.08 -2.75
CA CYS A 510 6.15 17.58 -1.48
C CYS A 510 5.16 17.48 -0.31
N ILE A 511 3.89 17.10 -0.55
CA ILE A 511 2.99 16.67 0.54
C ILE A 511 3.62 15.49 1.29
N PHE A 512 4.31 14.59 0.59
CA PHE A 512 5.09 13.53 1.22
C PHE A 512 6.39 14.09 1.83
N GLN A 513 6.57 13.85 3.14
CA GLN A 513 7.67 14.39 3.94
C GLN A 513 9.06 14.08 3.34
N GLY A 514 9.30 12.83 2.92
CA GLY A 514 10.59 12.41 2.36
C GLY A 514 10.97 13.08 1.02
N ASN A 515 10.05 13.81 0.39
CA ASN A 515 10.33 14.60 -0.80
C ASN A 515 10.66 16.07 -0.49
N LYS A 516 10.29 16.60 0.68
CA LYS A 516 10.54 18.02 1.04
C LYS A 516 12.03 18.32 1.10
N GLY A 517 12.80 17.53 1.87
CA GLY A 517 14.27 17.70 1.95
C GLY A 517 14.95 17.54 0.59
N LYS A 518 14.48 16.63 -0.27
CA LYS A 518 14.99 16.48 -1.65
C LYS A 518 14.72 17.73 -2.48
N ALA A 519 13.55 18.34 -2.34
CA ALA A 519 13.17 19.55 -3.05
C ALA A 519 13.99 20.77 -2.59
N VAL A 520 14.22 20.90 -1.29
CA VAL A 520 15.11 21.93 -0.74
C VAL A 520 16.53 21.78 -1.30
N ARG A 521 17.12 20.58 -1.23
CA ARG A 521 18.46 20.30 -1.78
C ARG A 521 18.56 20.47 -3.30
N ALA A 522 17.45 20.32 -4.02
CA ALA A 522 17.37 20.58 -5.46
C ALA A 522 17.33 22.09 -5.80
N GLY A 523 17.39 22.99 -4.81
CA GLY A 523 17.38 24.43 -5.03
C GLY A 523 15.99 25.01 -5.30
N LEU A 524 14.92 24.35 -4.83
CA LEU A 524 13.55 24.82 -5.08
C LEU A 524 13.27 26.16 -4.38
N VAL A 525 13.75 26.38 -3.15
CA VAL A 525 13.45 27.61 -2.39
C VAL A 525 13.89 28.89 -3.13
N PRO A 526 15.14 29.04 -3.62
CA PRO A 526 15.53 30.20 -4.42
C PRO A 526 14.65 30.44 -5.66
N VAL A 527 14.22 29.36 -6.33
CA VAL A 527 13.33 29.47 -7.50
C VAL A 527 11.96 30.02 -7.08
N LEU A 528 11.39 29.53 -5.97
CA LEU A 528 10.11 30.02 -5.44
C LEU A 528 10.22 31.49 -5.03
N MET A 529 11.28 31.88 -4.31
CA MET A 529 11.48 33.26 -3.88
C MET A 529 11.55 34.23 -5.07
N ARG A 530 12.25 33.85 -6.14
CA ARG A 530 12.27 34.63 -7.39
C ARG A 530 10.88 34.76 -8.00
N LEU A 531 10.12 33.66 -8.12
CA LEU A 531 8.76 33.67 -8.68
C LEU A 531 7.79 34.55 -7.88
N LEU A 532 8.01 34.70 -6.57
CA LEU A 532 7.21 35.60 -5.72
C LEU A 532 7.48 37.09 -5.98
N THR A 533 8.65 37.41 -6.52
CA THR A 533 9.09 38.77 -6.83
C THR A 533 9.03 39.12 -8.32
N GLU A 534 8.59 38.18 -9.17
CA GLU A 534 8.45 38.42 -10.61
C GLU A 534 7.32 39.43 -10.91
N PRO A 535 7.56 40.44 -11.78
CA PRO A 535 6.57 41.51 -12.05
C PRO A 535 5.23 41.00 -12.57
N GLU A 536 5.22 39.90 -13.33
CA GLU A 536 3.97 39.37 -13.88
C GLU A 536 3.14 38.58 -12.87
N GLY A 537 3.71 38.20 -11.71
CA GLY A 537 3.00 37.55 -10.61
C GLY A 537 2.26 36.25 -10.93
N ARG A 538 2.57 35.57 -12.06
CA ARG A 538 1.71 34.49 -12.61
C ARG A 538 1.75 33.18 -11.83
N MET A 539 2.76 32.98 -10.98
CA MET A 539 3.00 31.75 -10.23
C MET A 539 2.99 31.97 -8.72
N VAL A 540 2.48 33.11 -8.24
CA VAL A 540 2.51 33.49 -6.81
C VAL A 540 1.76 32.48 -5.94
N ASP A 541 0.58 32.05 -6.38
CA ASP A 541 -0.27 31.09 -5.66
C ASP A 541 0.43 29.75 -5.44
N GLU A 542 0.94 29.16 -6.52
CA GLU A 542 1.69 27.91 -6.48
C GLU A 542 2.99 28.07 -5.69
N ALA A 543 3.70 29.17 -5.87
CA ALA A 543 4.97 29.41 -5.20
C ALA A 543 4.81 29.51 -3.68
N LEU A 544 3.84 30.31 -3.19
CA LEU A 544 3.53 30.41 -1.77
C LEU A 544 3.04 29.09 -1.19
N ALA A 545 2.21 28.35 -1.91
CA ALA A 545 1.68 27.08 -1.45
C ALA A 545 2.80 26.04 -1.26
N ILE A 546 3.75 25.96 -2.20
CA ILE A 546 4.91 25.07 -2.08
C ILE A 546 5.84 25.56 -0.96
N LEU A 547 6.09 26.87 -0.85
CA LEU A 547 6.94 27.44 0.20
C LEU A 547 6.38 27.15 1.62
N ALA A 548 5.06 27.22 1.78
CA ALA A 548 4.37 26.84 3.02
C ALA A 548 4.53 25.35 3.35
N ILE A 549 4.57 24.47 2.34
CA ILE A 549 4.87 23.05 2.54
C ILE A 549 6.34 22.86 2.94
N LEU A 550 7.29 23.50 2.24
CA LEU A 550 8.71 23.30 2.51
C LEU A 550 9.13 23.84 3.88
N SER A 551 8.57 24.99 4.31
CA SER A 551 8.84 25.59 5.62
C SER A 551 8.38 24.73 6.80
N SER A 552 7.58 23.68 6.59
CA SER A 552 7.29 22.69 7.66
C SER A 552 8.42 21.68 7.91
N HIS A 553 9.41 21.60 7.01
CA HIS A 553 10.56 20.70 7.14
C HIS A 553 11.78 21.46 7.71
N PRO A 554 12.62 20.85 8.57
CA PRO A 554 13.81 21.50 9.15
C PRO A 554 14.74 22.13 8.10
N ASP A 555 15.19 21.38 7.10
CA ASP A 555 15.98 21.93 5.97
C ASP A 555 15.29 23.13 5.29
N GLY A 556 13.96 23.08 5.17
CA GLY A 556 13.19 24.15 4.57
C GLY A 556 13.17 25.41 5.43
N LYS A 557 12.99 25.28 6.75
CA LYS A 557 13.05 26.43 7.68
C LYS A 557 14.37 27.18 7.57
N VAL A 558 15.48 26.44 7.55
CA VAL A 558 16.83 27.01 7.44
C VAL A 558 16.99 27.77 6.11
N VAL A 559 16.66 27.12 4.99
CA VAL A 559 16.88 27.72 3.66
C VAL A 559 15.89 28.85 3.37
N VAL A 560 14.64 28.77 3.83
CA VAL A 560 13.64 29.84 3.67
C VAL A 560 14.00 31.04 4.55
N GLY A 561 14.45 30.82 5.78
CA GLY A 561 14.94 31.88 6.66
C GLY A 561 16.15 32.61 6.08
N ALA A 562 17.12 31.86 5.54
CA ALA A 562 18.30 32.41 4.88
C ALA A 562 18.02 33.12 3.54
N ALA A 563 16.79 33.04 3.02
CA ALA A 563 16.39 33.64 1.75
C ALA A 563 15.60 34.95 1.93
N ASP A 564 15.72 35.61 3.09
CA ASP A 564 15.04 36.87 3.43
C ASP A 564 13.54 36.83 3.14
N ALA A 565 12.88 35.73 3.55
CA ALA A 565 11.47 35.50 3.23
C ALA A 565 10.50 36.40 4.02
N VAL A 566 10.90 36.89 5.20
CA VAL A 566 10.00 37.62 6.12
C VAL A 566 9.39 38.88 5.48
N PRO A 567 10.15 39.81 4.85
CA PRO A 567 9.59 40.97 4.19
C PRO A 567 8.56 40.63 3.11
N ILE A 568 8.84 39.59 2.32
CA ILE A 568 7.96 39.13 1.24
C ILE A 568 6.67 38.54 1.82
N MET A 569 6.75 37.75 2.89
CA MET A 569 5.55 37.20 3.53
C MET A 569 4.68 38.28 4.15
N VAL A 570 5.29 39.29 4.81
CA VAL A 570 4.57 40.43 5.38
C VAL A 570 3.81 41.20 4.30
N GLU A 571 4.43 41.43 3.15
CA GLU A 571 3.77 42.11 2.03
C GLU A 571 2.58 41.30 1.49
N PHE A 572 2.72 39.97 1.32
CA PHE A 572 1.58 39.14 0.91
C PHE A 572 0.45 39.08 1.94
N ILE A 573 0.74 39.19 3.23
CA ILE A 573 -0.29 39.29 4.28
C ILE A 573 -1.03 40.63 4.20
N ARG A 574 -0.33 41.70 3.86
CA ARG A 574 -0.88 43.05 3.70
C ARG A 574 -1.81 43.14 2.48
N SER A 575 -1.29 42.82 1.30
CA SER A 575 -1.92 43.15 0.01
C SER A 575 -2.33 41.95 -0.84
N GLY A 576 -1.98 40.71 -0.44
CA GLY A 576 -2.25 39.51 -1.22
C GLY A 576 -3.72 39.05 -1.19
N SER A 577 -4.05 38.10 -2.08
CA SER A 577 -5.35 37.42 -2.07
C SER A 577 -5.56 36.64 -0.76
N PRO A 578 -6.80 36.28 -0.38
CA PRO A 578 -7.05 35.48 0.83
C PRO A 578 -6.19 34.20 0.90
N ARG A 579 -5.96 33.55 -0.24
CA ARG A 579 -5.10 32.37 -0.37
C ARG A 579 -3.62 32.69 -0.16
N ASN A 580 -3.15 33.84 -0.65
CA ASN A 580 -1.78 34.29 -0.43
C ASN A 580 -1.56 34.64 1.04
N LYS A 581 -2.49 35.38 1.66
CA LYS A 581 -2.45 35.73 3.08
C LYS A 581 -2.32 34.49 3.96
N GLU A 582 -3.18 33.47 3.77
CA GLU A 582 -3.12 32.24 4.59
C GLU A 582 -1.83 31.43 4.40
N ASN A 583 -1.27 31.36 3.18
CA ASN A 583 -0.03 30.62 2.93
C ASN A 583 1.20 31.39 3.43
N ALA A 584 1.23 32.72 3.25
CA ALA A 584 2.30 33.56 3.78
C ALA A 584 2.31 33.54 5.32
N ALA A 585 1.14 33.63 5.96
CA ALA A 585 1.03 33.45 7.41
C ALA A 585 1.48 32.05 7.85
N ALA A 586 1.19 31.01 7.06
CA ALA A 586 1.66 29.66 7.36
C ALA A 586 3.20 29.55 7.33
N VAL A 587 3.87 30.20 6.37
CA VAL A 587 5.34 30.27 6.32
C VAL A 587 5.88 30.98 7.57
N LEU A 588 5.33 32.16 7.91
CA LEU A 588 5.77 32.91 9.09
C LEU A 588 5.56 32.15 10.39
N VAL A 589 4.45 31.40 10.54
CA VAL A 589 4.25 30.54 11.72
C VAL A 589 5.39 29.54 11.89
N GLN A 590 5.88 28.96 10.78
CA GLN A 590 6.95 27.97 10.82
C GLN A 590 8.33 28.59 11.04
N LEU A 591 8.58 29.79 10.51
CA LEU A 591 9.84 30.51 10.75
C LEU A 591 9.91 31.04 12.18
N CYS A 592 8.86 31.68 12.67
CA CYS A 592 8.81 32.23 14.03
C CYS A 592 8.76 31.14 15.11
N SER A 593 8.37 29.90 14.77
CA SER A 593 8.51 28.77 15.68
C SER A 593 9.93 28.24 15.75
N TRP A 594 10.71 28.40 14.68
CA TRP A 594 12.09 27.98 14.58
C TRP A 594 13.05 28.97 15.24
N ASP A 595 12.92 30.26 14.94
CA ASP A 595 13.76 31.32 15.49
C ASP A 595 12.92 32.55 15.84
N PRO A 596 12.90 32.99 17.12
CA PRO A 596 12.22 34.20 17.54
C PRO A 596 12.70 35.48 16.83
N GLN A 597 13.89 35.51 16.23
CA GLN A 597 14.38 36.68 15.48
C GLN A 597 13.43 37.07 14.33
N TYR A 598 12.84 36.09 13.64
CA TYR A 598 11.88 36.35 12.56
C TYR A 598 10.59 37.00 13.08
N LEU A 599 10.22 36.76 14.34
CA LEU A 599 9.08 37.40 14.98
C LEU A 599 9.36 38.90 15.19
N ILE A 600 10.56 39.24 15.67
CA ILE A 600 11.01 40.64 15.86
C ILE A 600 11.06 41.36 14.52
N GLU A 601 11.59 40.71 13.48
CA GLU A 601 11.65 41.28 12.14
C GLU A 601 10.25 41.56 11.57
N ALA A 602 9.32 40.60 11.71
CA ALA A 602 7.94 40.79 11.26
C ALA A 602 7.22 41.92 12.02
N ASP A 603 7.50 42.10 13.32
CA ASP A 603 6.97 43.22 14.12
C ASP A 603 7.45 44.57 13.60
N LYS A 604 8.76 44.70 13.33
CA LYS A 604 9.37 45.92 12.77
C LYS A 604 8.76 46.31 11.42
N LEU A 605 8.27 45.33 10.66
CA LEU A 605 7.60 45.54 9.38
C LEU A 605 6.09 45.87 9.52
N GLY A 606 5.59 46.02 10.75
CA GLY A 606 4.23 46.45 11.04
C GLY A 606 3.15 45.40 10.74
N ILE A 607 3.47 44.10 10.92
CA ILE A 607 2.55 43.00 10.59
C ILE A 607 1.29 42.94 11.50
N MET A 608 1.36 43.51 12.71
CA MET A 608 0.34 43.34 13.76
C MET A 608 -1.07 43.75 13.32
N GLY A 609 -1.22 44.92 12.69
CA GLY A 609 -2.52 45.38 12.19
C GLY A 609 -3.12 44.43 11.14
N CYS A 610 -2.27 43.92 10.24
CA CYS A 610 -2.69 42.97 9.21
C CYS A 610 -3.09 41.61 9.79
N LEU A 611 -2.42 41.15 10.85
CA LEU A 611 -2.78 39.90 11.53
C LEU A 611 -4.11 40.00 12.27
N ILE A 612 -4.41 41.14 12.90
CA ILE A 612 -5.71 41.38 13.56
C ILE A 612 -6.83 41.37 12.52
N GLU A 613 -6.68 42.12 11.43
CA GLU A 613 -7.65 42.14 10.34
C GLU A 613 -7.88 40.75 9.75
N MET A 614 -6.80 39.99 9.55
CA MET A 614 -6.86 38.62 9.04
C MET A 614 -7.51 37.63 10.02
N ALA A 615 -7.37 37.85 11.33
CA ALA A 615 -8.04 37.04 12.35
C ALA A 615 -9.56 37.27 12.39
N GLU A 616 -10.01 38.49 12.07
CA GLU A 616 -11.43 38.85 12.05
C GLU A 616 -12.11 38.47 10.72
N ASN A 617 -11.46 38.79 9.61
CA ASN A 617 -12.06 38.79 8.27
C ASN A 617 -11.45 37.76 7.29
N GLY A 618 -10.44 37.00 7.71
CA GLY A 618 -9.76 36.01 6.86
C GLY A 618 -10.52 34.70 6.62
N THR A 619 -9.93 33.80 5.83
CA THR A 619 -10.41 32.42 5.66
C THR A 619 -10.29 31.63 6.97
N ASP A 620 -11.01 30.52 7.16
CA ASP A 620 -10.88 29.69 8.37
C ASP A 620 -9.44 29.22 8.64
N ARG A 621 -8.68 28.97 7.58
CA ARG A 621 -7.25 28.65 7.70
C ARG A 621 -6.44 29.90 8.05
N GLY A 622 -6.71 31.02 7.39
CA GLY A 622 -6.07 32.30 7.66
C GLY A 622 -6.27 32.76 9.10
N LYS A 623 -7.50 32.74 9.61
CA LYS A 623 -7.86 33.09 11.00
C LYS A 623 -7.07 32.28 12.01
N ARG A 624 -7.00 30.95 11.82
CA ARG A 624 -6.22 30.06 12.69
C ARG A 624 -4.72 30.41 12.68
N LYS A 625 -4.15 30.72 11.52
CA LYS A 625 -2.72 31.07 11.40
C LYS A 625 -2.40 32.45 11.95
N ALA A 626 -3.28 33.43 11.72
CA ALA A 626 -3.17 34.75 12.33
C ALA A 626 -3.25 34.68 13.85
N ALA A 627 -4.22 33.94 14.41
CA ALA A 627 -4.33 33.73 15.85
C ALA A 627 -3.09 33.04 16.45
N GLN A 628 -2.50 32.07 15.74
CA GLN A 628 -1.25 31.43 16.15
C GLN A 628 -0.08 32.43 16.23
N LEU A 629 0.06 33.32 15.24
CA LEU A 629 1.09 34.37 15.27
C LEU A 629 0.84 35.38 16.39
N LEU A 630 -0.40 35.87 16.53
CA LEU A 630 -0.76 36.84 17.57
C LEU A 630 -0.49 36.29 18.99
N ASN A 631 -0.80 35.01 19.23
CA ASN A 631 -0.48 34.37 20.51
C ASN A 631 1.03 34.24 20.74
N ARG A 632 1.82 34.02 19.68
CA ARG A 632 3.28 34.02 19.79
C ARG A 632 3.83 35.41 20.09
N PHE A 633 3.30 36.45 19.45
CA PHE A 633 3.63 37.84 19.79
C PHE A 633 3.32 38.17 21.25
N SER A 634 2.14 37.79 21.75
CA SER A 634 1.78 38.06 23.15
C SER A 634 2.71 37.35 24.13
N ARG A 635 3.00 36.06 23.91
CA ARG A 635 3.93 35.28 24.75
C ARG A 635 5.34 35.84 24.70
N PHE A 636 5.83 36.23 23.53
CA PHE A 636 7.15 36.81 23.38
C PHE A 636 7.27 38.15 24.13
N ASN A 637 6.24 39.01 24.04
CA ASN A 637 6.20 40.27 24.77
C ASN A 637 6.10 40.07 26.29
N GLU A 638 5.34 39.08 26.76
CA GLU A 638 5.30 38.69 28.18
C GLU A 638 6.66 38.19 28.67
N GLN A 639 7.33 37.35 27.89
CA GLN A 639 8.68 36.86 28.20
C GLN A 639 9.70 38.01 28.24
N GLN A 640 9.64 38.95 27.30
CA GLN A 640 10.51 40.14 27.33
C GLN A 640 10.29 40.99 28.58
N ARG A 641 9.03 41.25 28.96
CA ARG A 641 8.68 41.97 30.18
C ARG A 641 9.15 41.26 31.45
N GLN A 642 9.10 39.92 31.48
CA GLN A 642 9.58 39.12 32.61
C GLN A 642 11.11 39.02 32.67
N SER A 643 11.80 39.08 31.53
CA SER A 643 13.26 38.98 31.43
C SER A 643 14.03 40.28 31.69
N GLY A 644 13.34 41.42 31.89
CA GLY A 644 13.96 42.63 32.44
C GLY A 644 15.07 43.24 31.59
N LEU A 645 14.73 43.71 30.39
CA LEU A 645 15.36 44.91 29.83
C LEU A 645 14.27 45.97 29.77
N GLY A 646 14.31 46.91 30.71
CA GLY A 646 13.40 48.03 30.75
C GLY A 646 13.49 48.83 29.45
N VAL A 647 12.35 48.99 28.79
CA VAL A 647 12.07 50.24 28.10
C VAL A 647 11.18 51.00 29.07
N GLU A 648 11.76 52.06 29.61
CA GLU A 648 11.08 53.08 30.40
C GLU A 648 9.79 53.51 29.72
N ASP A 649 8.80 53.81 30.56
CA ASP A 649 7.53 54.44 30.23
C ASP A 649 7.68 55.48 29.11
N GLN A 650 6.98 55.26 28.00
CA GLN A 650 6.41 56.37 27.22
C GLN A 650 4.97 56.61 27.68
N ASP A 651 4.83 56.95 28.95
CA ASP A 651 3.75 57.80 29.45
C ASP A 651 4.38 59.16 29.78
N SER A 652 4.62 59.98 28.75
CA SER A 652 4.75 61.44 28.86
C SER A 652 5.05 62.08 27.50
N LEU A 653 3.99 62.56 26.83
CA LEU A 653 3.88 63.94 26.33
C LEU A 653 2.52 64.10 25.63
N ILE A 654 1.61 64.70 26.41
CA ILE A 654 0.59 65.72 26.06
C ILE A 654 0.17 65.82 24.60
#